data_AF-A0A558C0S1-F1
#
_entry.id   AF-A0A558C0S1-F1
#
_cell.length_a   1.000
_cell.length_b   1.000
_cell.length_c   1.000
_cell.angle_alpha   90.00
_cell.angle_beta   90.00
_cell.angle_gamma   90.00
#
_symmetry.space_group_name_H-M   'P 1'
#
loop_
_entity.id
_entity.type
_entity.pdbx_description
1 polymer ?
#
loop_
_entity_poly.entity_id
_entity_poly.type
_entity_poly.pdbx_seq_one_letter_code
_entity_poly.pdbx_strand_id
1 'polypeptide(L)'
;MPAVARGSDSPDGSDSANNADNVAVTAGADKGPVGWETYRSLSGMARLRPGEQVKQFSSFDRTGGNDDGFNGTYSCLRHEPGGECVIAEAHGAGEISSMWFTYAADSVAAIGGITVELDGRVVLQGSLQDIVDGRKGAPFVWPLVGNSADTMGGSVIKVPMPYTNSMRITTQNNPHFYHVTYRQFADARGVHTFDPSDRALDVLARLRGYGIRDPKPPAPGTSTQDSGVALAPGASLSLPVTGGARQLTRLELRLPQVSAAPAVYDDGRAFGPGRSEFTAAIAPGNEGVRVTRRYDAGIGNQRASLAVDGRQAGEWAPGAAAPGTWADQTIEIPASMTAGRSSLRLTNTFVSSDVDFNEFRYEIHSRIGGQWVRTDVMDVGPNHVSDEAVHGYRITGGTWAGLRWFRYPVPADRVAASAAVLAGLRLRITFDGRTTVDAPVGEFFGSGLGKYASRTLLHSIDTTEDGAFTSWWPMPYAREATVELVNGSGVAIGDGRLGVTSAPDPSVVDGLRSGALGYFHATGRRGDTVDGQDWSFLNTSGRGLFYGVTTTMRGHIPPGPVSQLNYLEGDERMYPDGSASPAMYGTGSEDFYESGWYFQDARDGAVEGVPYAMPQAGMVGHETAADGCQYVCLGAYRLMIADAVPFGDGVEFDIEHGDRSSMPAEYSSTAYWYGQADPSLRSGDTVDLADDGSRATHGYSAEGETRTTLTSTFEGKGDRTPVTGGVTYATGTIRFTAKTDPGNRGLRLRRTSDQALPFQQANVYVDDRLVGEWYQPLGNAFSRWLEDAFDVPAWATAGKQAVQVRIEPIGGAPSWSSARYTIYSQVGAAAPPAD
;
A
#
# COMPACT_ATOMS: atom_id res chain seq x y z
N MET A 1 28.47 -18.16 58.93
CA MET A 1 27.77 -17.20 59.82
C MET A 1 28.67 -15.96 60.00
N PRO A 2 28.14 -14.73 60.02
CA PRO A 2 27.98 -13.91 58.80
C PRO A 2 28.64 -12.51 58.86
N ALA A 3 28.47 -11.79 57.72
CA ALA A 3 28.16 -10.35 57.57
C ALA A 3 29.26 -9.26 57.43
N VAL A 4 29.53 -8.95 56.15
CA VAL A 4 29.57 -7.65 55.43
C VAL A 4 29.37 -6.33 56.21
N ALA A 5 30.19 -5.32 55.85
CA ALA A 5 29.90 -3.88 55.94
C ALA A 5 30.40 -3.12 54.68
N ARG A 6 29.75 -1.98 54.41
CA ARG A 6 29.75 -1.15 53.18
C ARG A 6 30.90 -0.13 53.08
N GLY A 7 31.21 0.31 51.85
CA GLY A 7 31.19 1.75 51.51
C GLY A 7 32.45 2.43 50.96
N SER A 8 32.25 3.10 49.81
CA SER A 8 32.91 4.30 49.22
C SER A 8 34.37 4.28 48.76
N ASP A 9 34.61 4.68 47.50
CA ASP A 9 35.46 5.84 47.15
C ASP A 9 35.39 6.22 45.65
N SER A 10 35.43 7.52 45.36
CA SER A 10 35.91 8.13 44.10
C SER A 10 37.42 8.39 44.22
N PRO A 11 38.24 8.57 43.15
CA PRO A 11 38.33 9.88 42.47
C PRO A 11 38.87 9.87 41.00
N ASP A 12 39.04 11.10 40.48
CA ASP A 12 39.59 11.58 39.19
C ASP A 12 40.82 10.87 38.57
N GLY A 13 40.95 11.03 37.24
CA GLY A 13 42.19 10.85 36.50
C GLY A 13 42.06 11.12 34.99
N SER A 14 42.43 12.34 34.59
CA SER A 14 42.60 12.79 33.20
C SER A 14 43.71 12.03 32.46
N ASP A 15 43.49 11.70 31.19
CA ASP A 15 44.57 11.77 30.20
C ASP A 15 44.02 12.04 28.79
N SER A 16 44.69 12.94 28.08
CA SER A 16 44.32 13.46 26.77
C SER A 16 45.37 13.11 25.71
N ALA A 17 44.87 12.80 24.51
CA ALA A 17 45.50 12.89 23.19
C ALA A 17 46.00 11.59 22.51
N ASN A 18 45.64 11.53 21.21
CA ASN A 18 46.03 10.62 20.12
C ASN A 18 45.31 9.25 20.12
N ASN A 19 44.54 8.85 19.09
CA ASN A 19 44.73 9.06 17.66
C ASN A 19 43.39 9.27 16.94
N ALA A 20 43.38 10.27 16.07
CA ALA A 20 42.50 10.31 14.92
C ALA A 20 42.88 9.17 13.97
N ASP A 21 42.06 8.12 13.96
CA ASP A 21 41.93 7.14 12.87
C ASP A 21 40.55 6.47 13.01
N ASN A 22 39.50 7.29 12.93
CA ASN A 22 38.17 6.77 12.60
C ASN A 22 38.17 6.55 11.09
N VAL A 23 38.58 5.35 10.66
CA VAL A 23 38.16 4.82 9.36
C VAL A 23 36.64 4.88 9.37
N ALA A 24 36.08 5.80 8.58
CA ALA A 24 34.67 5.85 8.30
C ALA A 24 34.28 4.45 7.80
N VAL A 25 33.59 3.68 8.64
CA VAL A 25 32.83 2.53 8.17
C VAL A 25 31.86 3.12 7.16
N THR A 26 32.15 2.97 5.88
CA THR A 26 31.35 3.53 4.79
C THR A 26 29.95 2.96 4.93
N ALA A 27 29.02 3.76 5.45
CA ALA A 27 27.63 3.37 5.59
C ALA A 27 27.13 2.96 4.19
N GLY A 28 26.61 1.74 4.06
CA GLY A 28 26.02 1.28 2.81
C GLY A 28 24.78 2.10 2.45
N ALA A 29 24.26 1.93 1.23
CA ALA A 29 22.98 2.51 0.87
C ALA A 29 21.87 2.06 1.85
N ASP A 30 21.05 3.01 2.28
CA ASP A 30 19.99 2.80 3.28
C ASP A 30 18.87 1.95 2.67
N LYS A 31 18.50 0.88 3.38
CA LYS A 31 17.41 -0.03 3.00
C LYS A 31 16.06 0.41 3.58
N GLY A 32 16.05 1.41 4.48
CA GLY A 32 14.87 1.76 5.27
C GLY A 32 14.55 0.73 6.37
N PRO A 33 13.36 0.83 7.00
CA PRO A 33 12.94 -0.12 8.03
C PRO A 33 12.77 -1.53 7.46
N VAL A 34 13.01 -2.55 8.29
CA VAL A 34 12.94 -3.97 7.94
C VAL A 34 12.06 -4.69 8.98
N GLY A 35 11.25 -5.64 8.53
CA GLY A 35 10.30 -6.39 9.34
C GLY A 35 9.25 -5.48 9.97
N TRP A 36 8.96 -5.72 11.24
CA TRP A 36 7.97 -4.95 12.01
C TRP A 36 8.28 -3.46 12.15
N GLU A 37 9.54 -3.05 11.96
CA GLU A 37 9.91 -1.63 11.99
C GLU A 37 9.20 -0.80 10.92
N THR A 38 8.78 -1.44 9.82
CA THR A 38 7.98 -0.81 8.77
C THR A 38 6.70 -0.18 9.33
N TYR A 39 6.02 -0.85 10.26
CA TYR A 39 4.79 -0.34 10.89
C TYR A 39 5.05 0.45 12.18
N ARG A 40 6.21 0.29 12.81
CA ARG A 40 6.58 1.05 14.03
C ARG A 40 7.12 2.44 13.70
N SER A 41 7.72 2.60 12.51
CA SER A 41 8.43 3.81 12.08
C SER A 41 7.65 4.67 11.06
N LEU A 42 6.32 4.69 11.13
CA LEU A 42 5.46 5.44 10.18
C LEU A 42 5.69 6.97 10.18
N SER A 43 6.33 7.55 11.20
CA SER A 43 6.76 8.95 11.17
C SER A 43 7.97 9.19 10.27
N GLY A 44 8.72 8.14 9.93
CA GLY A 44 9.92 8.19 9.10
C GLY A 44 9.70 7.85 7.63
N MET A 45 8.45 7.79 7.15
CA MET A 45 8.13 7.38 5.76
C MET A 45 8.77 8.27 4.68
N ALA A 46 9.17 9.49 5.02
CA ALA A 46 9.89 10.34 4.09
C ALA A 46 11.33 9.88 3.79
N ARG A 47 11.87 8.91 4.54
CA ARG A 47 13.22 8.37 4.33
C ARG A 47 13.29 7.58 3.02
N LEU A 48 14.16 8.02 2.13
CA LEU A 48 14.40 7.35 0.85
C LEU A 48 15.24 6.08 1.07
N ARG A 49 15.02 5.07 0.22
CA ARG A 49 15.58 3.72 0.38
C ARG A 49 16.40 3.31 -0.85
N PRO A 50 17.55 3.97 -1.14
CA PRO A 50 18.34 3.69 -2.34
C PRO A 50 19.05 2.32 -2.32
N GLY A 51 19.09 1.64 -1.15
CA GLY A 51 19.77 0.37 -0.95
C GLY A 51 18.90 -0.87 -1.15
N GLU A 52 17.71 -0.72 -1.73
CA GLU A 52 16.80 -1.83 -2.01
C GLU A 52 16.22 -1.76 -3.43
N GLN A 53 15.65 -2.89 -3.86
CA GLN A 53 14.74 -3.00 -5.00
C GLN A 53 13.44 -3.65 -4.52
N VAL A 54 12.31 -3.29 -5.11
CA VAL A 54 11.07 -4.04 -4.96
C VAL A 54 10.82 -4.84 -6.23
N LYS A 55 10.38 -6.09 -6.07
CA LYS A 55 10.09 -7.04 -7.14
C LYS A 55 8.81 -7.81 -6.81
N GLN A 56 8.18 -8.39 -7.83
CA GLN A 56 6.96 -9.19 -7.67
C GLN A 56 7.06 -10.50 -8.45
N PHE A 57 6.59 -11.58 -7.83
CA PHE A 57 6.14 -12.77 -8.55
C PHE A 57 4.64 -12.70 -8.69
N SER A 58 4.12 -12.96 -9.88
CA SER A 58 2.69 -13.06 -10.13
C SER A 58 2.40 -14.14 -11.16
N SER A 59 1.12 -14.48 -11.26
CA SER A 59 0.60 -15.41 -12.26
C SER A 59 0.38 -14.79 -13.64
N PHE A 60 0.85 -13.56 -13.89
CA PHE A 60 0.62 -12.80 -15.13
C PHE A 60 0.86 -13.62 -16.41
N ASP A 61 0.08 -13.31 -17.45
CA ASP A 61 0.17 -13.93 -18.75
C ASP A 61 1.48 -13.56 -19.45
N ARG A 62 2.37 -14.56 -19.61
CA ARG A 62 3.67 -14.33 -20.27
C ARG A 62 3.54 -13.94 -21.75
N THR A 63 2.38 -14.11 -22.38
CA THR A 63 2.11 -13.67 -23.75
C THR A 63 1.77 -12.18 -23.86
N GLY A 64 1.54 -11.47 -22.73
CA GLY A 64 0.93 -10.14 -22.72
C GLY A 64 -0.56 -10.16 -23.06
N GLY A 65 -1.22 -11.31 -22.85
CA GLY A 65 -2.66 -11.49 -22.93
C GLY A 65 -3.30 -11.35 -21.55
N ASN A 66 -4.37 -12.12 -21.31
CA ASN A 66 -5.20 -12.05 -20.11
C ASN A 66 -5.36 -13.44 -19.43
N ASP A 67 -4.49 -14.42 -19.70
CA ASP A 67 -4.45 -15.70 -18.96
C ASP A 67 -3.61 -15.58 -17.68
N ASP A 68 -3.94 -14.60 -16.84
CA ASP A 68 -3.18 -14.24 -15.64
C ASP A 68 -3.39 -15.19 -14.46
N GLY A 69 -4.06 -16.31 -14.69
CA GLY A 69 -4.43 -17.28 -13.67
C GLY A 69 -5.63 -18.16 -14.05
N PHE A 70 -6.40 -17.82 -15.09
CA PHE A 70 -7.61 -18.55 -15.48
C PHE A 70 -7.34 -20.05 -15.69
N ASN A 71 -6.30 -20.40 -16.45
CA ASN A 71 -5.90 -21.78 -16.67
C ASN A 71 -4.81 -22.27 -15.71
N GLY A 72 -4.28 -21.38 -14.87
CA GLY A 72 -3.13 -21.65 -14.00
C GLY A 72 -1.82 -21.93 -14.76
N THR A 73 -1.77 -21.66 -16.07
CA THR A 73 -0.66 -22.01 -16.96
C THR A 73 0.67 -21.42 -16.51
N TYR A 74 0.61 -20.25 -15.89
CA TYR A 74 1.76 -19.42 -15.54
C TYR A 74 1.96 -19.26 -14.04
N SER A 75 1.16 -19.97 -13.24
CA SER A 75 1.10 -19.76 -11.80
C SER A 75 2.22 -20.47 -11.03
N CYS A 76 2.83 -21.51 -11.59
CA CYS A 76 3.93 -22.24 -10.96
C CYS A 76 5.26 -21.94 -11.66
N LEU A 77 6.28 -21.54 -10.90
CA LEU A 77 7.68 -21.49 -11.38
C LEU A 77 8.16 -22.90 -11.76
N ARG A 78 7.85 -23.87 -10.89
CA ARG A 78 8.04 -25.30 -11.10
C ARG A 78 7.16 -26.10 -10.14
N HIS A 79 7.16 -27.42 -10.32
CA HIS A 79 6.60 -28.33 -9.33
C HIS A 79 7.72 -29.04 -8.56
N GLU A 80 7.56 -29.19 -7.26
CA GLU A 80 8.38 -30.07 -6.43
C GLU A 80 8.04 -31.55 -6.73
N PRO A 81 8.89 -32.52 -6.34
CA PRO A 81 8.66 -33.94 -6.61
C PRO A 81 7.33 -34.50 -6.06
N GLY A 82 6.77 -33.89 -5.01
CA GLY A 82 5.47 -34.24 -4.44
C GLY A 82 4.27 -33.65 -5.18
N GLY A 83 4.51 -32.82 -6.21
CA GLY A 83 3.48 -32.15 -7.00
C GLY A 83 3.14 -30.75 -6.49
N GLU A 84 3.75 -30.28 -5.41
CA GLU A 84 3.52 -28.93 -4.88
C GLU A 84 4.07 -27.85 -5.83
N CYS A 85 3.37 -26.72 -5.92
CA CYS A 85 3.68 -25.61 -6.81
C CYS A 85 4.60 -24.60 -6.12
N VAL A 86 5.79 -24.36 -6.68
CA VAL A 86 6.66 -23.26 -6.22
C VAL A 86 6.21 -21.98 -6.91
N ILE A 87 5.80 -20.97 -6.12
CA ILE A 87 5.21 -19.73 -6.63
C ILE A 87 6.17 -18.54 -6.52
N ALA A 88 7.14 -18.60 -5.61
CA ALA A 88 8.15 -17.57 -5.47
C ALA A 88 9.46 -18.16 -4.95
N GLU A 89 10.59 -17.73 -5.51
CA GLU A 89 11.91 -18.12 -5.05
C GLU A 89 12.92 -17.00 -5.32
N ALA A 90 13.65 -16.56 -4.31
CA ALA A 90 14.66 -15.51 -4.45
C ALA A 90 15.89 -15.82 -3.60
N HIS A 91 17.05 -15.40 -4.10
CA HIS A 91 18.35 -15.55 -3.42
C HIS A 91 18.94 -14.19 -3.05
N GLY A 92 19.78 -14.19 -2.02
CA GLY A 92 20.29 -12.98 -1.37
C GLY A 92 19.42 -12.52 -0.20
N ALA A 93 19.81 -11.42 0.42
CA ALA A 93 19.04 -10.82 1.49
C ALA A 93 17.79 -10.10 0.94
N GLY A 94 16.68 -10.19 1.67
CA GLY A 94 15.42 -9.60 1.25
C GLY A 94 14.32 -9.65 2.31
N GLU A 95 13.10 -9.36 1.89
CA GLU A 95 11.90 -9.39 2.74
C GLU A 95 10.64 -9.60 1.90
N ILE A 96 9.81 -10.59 2.24
CA ILE A 96 8.44 -10.66 1.72
C ILE A 96 7.66 -9.49 2.33
N SER A 97 7.07 -8.63 1.50
CA SER A 97 6.32 -7.46 1.97
C SER A 97 4.80 -7.67 1.91
N SER A 98 4.31 -8.40 0.91
CA SER A 98 2.89 -8.68 0.73
C SER A 98 2.66 -9.95 -0.08
N MET A 99 1.59 -10.68 0.22
CA MET A 99 1.05 -11.72 -0.64
C MET A 99 -0.45 -11.51 -0.84
N TRP A 100 -0.94 -11.77 -2.05
CA TRP A 100 -2.35 -11.75 -2.42
C TRP A 100 -2.70 -13.00 -3.23
N PHE A 101 -3.94 -13.49 -3.09
CA PHE A 101 -4.46 -14.67 -3.78
C PHE A 101 -5.94 -14.50 -4.11
N THR A 102 -6.39 -15.11 -5.21
CA THR A 102 -7.80 -15.48 -5.42
C THR A 102 -7.89 -16.83 -6.13
N TYR A 103 -8.98 -17.57 -5.89
CA TYR A 103 -9.22 -18.87 -6.53
C TYR A 103 -10.71 -19.05 -6.85
N ALA A 104 -11.54 -18.91 -5.83
CA ALA A 104 -12.98 -18.74 -5.96
C ALA A 104 -13.36 -17.47 -5.20
N ALA A 105 -14.41 -16.78 -5.66
CA ALA A 105 -14.82 -15.51 -5.07
C ALA A 105 -15.17 -15.60 -3.57
N ASP A 106 -15.51 -16.78 -3.05
CA ASP A 106 -15.78 -16.99 -1.62
C ASP A 106 -14.63 -17.68 -0.87
N SER A 107 -13.60 -18.22 -1.53
CA SER A 107 -12.64 -19.12 -0.88
C SER A 107 -11.32 -19.31 -1.61
N VAL A 108 -10.23 -19.43 -0.85
CA VAL A 108 -8.91 -19.89 -1.31
C VAL A 108 -8.58 -21.30 -0.83
N ALA A 109 -9.55 -22.03 -0.27
CA ALA A 109 -9.33 -23.37 0.29
C ALA A 109 -8.81 -24.39 -0.74
N ALA A 110 -9.16 -24.21 -2.02
CA ALA A 110 -8.72 -25.10 -3.10
C ALA A 110 -7.21 -25.01 -3.39
N ILE A 111 -6.55 -23.90 -3.04
CA ILE A 111 -5.08 -23.76 -3.11
C ILE A 111 -4.40 -24.74 -2.13
N GLY A 112 -5.08 -25.09 -1.03
CA GLY A 112 -4.61 -26.03 -0.03
C GLY A 112 -3.60 -25.41 0.95
N GLY A 113 -2.58 -26.19 1.32
CA GLY A 113 -1.52 -25.73 2.21
C GLY A 113 -0.57 -24.74 1.54
N ILE A 114 -0.07 -23.77 2.31
CA ILE A 114 1.06 -22.91 1.93
C ILE A 114 2.24 -23.17 2.88
N THR A 115 3.46 -23.12 2.34
CA THR A 115 4.73 -23.18 3.09
C THR A 115 5.62 -22.02 2.67
N VAL A 116 6.07 -21.23 3.64
CA VAL A 116 7.09 -20.18 3.46
C VAL A 116 8.35 -20.64 4.17
N GLU A 117 9.42 -20.82 3.41
CA GLU A 117 10.75 -21.18 3.88
C GLU A 117 11.70 -20.01 3.64
N LEU A 118 12.36 -19.57 4.71
CA LEU A 118 13.34 -18.49 4.70
C LEU A 118 14.65 -19.01 5.29
N ASP A 119 15.77 -18.81 4.60
CA ASP A 119 17.10 -19.24 5.04
C ASP A 119 17.17 -20.73 5.42
N GLY A 120 16.44 -21.58 4.67
CA GLY A 120 16.35 -23.03 4.94
C GLY A 120 15.45 -23.41 6.12
N ARG A 121 14.69 -22.47 6.68
CA ARG A 121 13.77 -22.69 7.80
C ARG A 121 12.33 -22.39 7.40
N VAL A 122 11.42 -23.32 7.67
CA VAL A 122 9.97 -23.08 7.55
C VAL A 122 9.52 -22.09 8.63
N VAL A 123 8.99 -20.93 8.21
CA VAL A 123 8.51 -19.87 9.10
C VAL A 123 6.99 -19.72 9.11
N LEU A 124 6.32 -20.13 8.04
CA LEU A 124 4.86 -20.22 7.97
C LEU A 124 4.48 -21.52 7.26
N GLN A 125 3.56 -22.27 7.85
CA GLN A 125 3.00 -23.47 7.24
C GLN A 125 1.57 -23.71 7.74
N GLY A 126 0.68 -24.12 6.85
CA GLY A 126 -0.69 -24.52 7.17
C GLY A 126 -1.64 -24.35 5.99
N SER A 127 -2.94 -24.61 6.23
CA SER A 127 -4.00 -24.27 5.29
C SER A 127 -3.99 -22.77 4.99
N LEU A 128 -3.91 -22.39 3.71
CA LEU A 128 -3.95 -20.98 3.32
C LEU A 128 -5.24 -20.31 3.80
N GLN A 129 -6.39 -21.00 3.65
CA GLN A 129 -7.69 -20.51 4.14
C GLN A 129 -7.66 -20.23 5.64
N ASP A 130 -7.14 -21.15 6.47
CA ASP A 130 -7.09 -20.94 7.92
C ASP A 130 -6.14 -19.80 8.32
N ILE A 131 -5.08 -19.57 7.53
CA ILE A 131 -4.16 -18.46 7.75
C ILE A 131 -4.86 -17.13 7.45
N VAL A 132 -5.56 -17.00 6.31
CA VAL A 132 -6.24 -15.75 5.93
C VAL A 132 -7.50 -15.48 6.76
N ASP A 133 -8.14 -16.53 7.30
CA ASP A 133 -9.19 -16.43 8.32
C ASP A 133 -8.66 -16.01 9.72
N GLY A 134 -7.34 -15.86 9.87
CA GLY A 134 -6.71 -15.51 11.14
C GLY A 134 -6.64 -16.63 12.18
N ARG A 135 -6.99 -17.88 11.83
CA ARG A 135 -7.01 -19.02 12.77
C ARG A 135 -5.64 -19.49 13.19
N LYS A 136 -4.60 -19.13 12.41
CA LYS A 136 -3.20 -19.38 12.79
C LYS A 136 -2.78 -18.61 14.05
N GLY A 137 -3.47 -17.50 14.35
CA GLY A 137 -3.17 -16.63 15.48
C GLY A 137 -2.07 -15.61 15.18
N ALA A 138 -1.92 -14.64 16.10
CA ALA A 138 -1.00 -13.52 15.92
C ALA A 138 0.44 -13.99 15.61
N PRO A 139 1.12 -13.41 14.60
CA PRO A 139 0.76 -12.16 13.92
C PRO A 139 -0.23 -12.32 12.73
N PHE A 140 -0.60 -13.54 12.35
CA PHE A 140 -1.53 -13.84 11.25
C PHE A 140 -2.98 -13.71 11.70
N VAL A 141 -3.41 -12.49 12.01
CA VAL A 141 -4.80 -12.12 12.35
C VAL A 141 -5.14 -10.77 11.76
N TRP A 142 -6.44 -10.48 11.61
CA TRP A 142 -6.92 -9.19 11.14
C TRP A 142 -6.31 -7.99 11.91
N PRO A 143 -5.81 -6.95 11.21
CA PRO A 143 -5.87 -6.72 9.76
C PRO A 143 -4.56 -7.04 9.00
N LEU A 144 -3.67 -7.86 9.57
CA LEU A 144 -2.45 -8.31 8.87
C LEU A 144 -2.72 -9.47 7.90
N VAL A 145 -3.86 -10.13 8.03
CA VAL A 145 -4.41 -11.06 7.05
C VAL A 145 -5.89 -10.70 6.85
N GLY A 146 -6.42 -10.98 5.67
CA GLY A 146 -7.83 -10.80 5.33
C GLY A 146 -8.25 -11.85 4.31
N ASN A 147 -9.47 -12.36 4.44
CA ASN A 147 -10.01 -13.37 3.54
C ASN A 147 -10.94 -12.75 2.48
N SER A 148 -11.57 -13.61 1.67
CA SER A 148 -12.53 -13.22 0.61
C SER A 148 -13.74 -12.42 1.10
N ALA A 149 -14.09 -12.50 2.39
CA ALA A 149 -15.10 -11.63 3.00
C ALA A 149 -14.55 -10.24 3.27
N ASP A 150 -13.33 -10.17 3.79
CA ASP A 150 -12.74 -8.90 4.18
C ASP A 150 -12.35 -8.05 2.96
N THR A 151 -12.10 -8.68 1.80
CA THR A 151 -11.61 -8.00 0.58
C THR A 151 -12.48 -8.17 -0.66
N MET A 152 -13.67 -8.76 -0.54
CA MET A 152 -14.63 -8.97 -1.64
C MET A 152 -14.03 -9.78 -2.80
N GLY A 153 -13.60 -11.01 -2.53
CA GLY A 153 -13.11 -11.94 -3.56
C GLY A 153 -11.59 -12.20 -3.57
N GLY A 154 -10.80 -11.38 -2.87
CA GLY A 154 -9.36 -11.58 -2.70
C GLY A 154 -8.98 -12.22 -1.36
N SER A 155 -7.70 -12.42 -1.10
CA SER A 155 -7.18 -12.83 0.21
C SER A 155 -5.74 -12.38 0.37
N VAL A 156 -5.36 -11.84 1.53
CA VAL A 156 -4.08 -11.15 1.72
C VAL A 156 -3.30 -11.62 2.93
N ILE A 157 -1.98 -11.49 2.85
CA ILE A 157 -1.04 -11.60 3.97
C ILE A 157 -0.08 -10.39 3.92
N LYS A 158 -0.14 -9.55 4.95
CA LYS A 158 0.60 -8.27 5.12
C LYS A 158 1.70 -8.32 6.18
N VAL A 159 2.09 -9.53 6.58
CA VAL A 159 3.15 -9.79 7.54
C VAL A 159 4.51 -9.67 6.81
N PRO A 160 5.37 -8.68 7.17
CA PRO A 160 6.69 -8.56 6.58
C PRO A 160 7.58 -9.69 7.09
N MET A 161 8.19 -10.45 6.19
CA MET A 161 9.02 -11.60 6.53
C MET A 161 10.43 -11.45 5.94
N PRO A 162 11.35 -10.80 6.67
CA PRO A 162 12.75 -10.63 6.25
C PRO A 162 13.54 -11.95 6.23
N TYR A 163 14.57 -12.02 5.39
CA TYR A 163 15.48 -13.15 5.23
C TYR A 163 16.87 -12.68 4.79
N THR A 164 17.90 -13.48 5.06
CA THR A 164 19.31 -13.07 4.89
C THR A 164 19.99 -13.69 3.67
N ASN A 165 19.48 -14.82 3.16
CA ASN A 165 20.09 -15.61 2.10
C ASN A 165 19.08 -16.11 1.07
N SER A 166 17.89 -16.56 1.49
CA SER A 166 16.91 -17.10 0.53
C SER A 166 15.47 -17.07 1.02
N MET A 167 14.57 -17.07 0.05
CA MET A 167 13.13 -17.22 0.20
C MET A 167 12.64 -18.28 -0.79
N ARG A 168 11.78 -19.18 -0.33
CA ARG A 168 10.96 -20.05 -1.18
C ARG A 168 9.54 -20.15 -0.64
N ILE A 169 8.55 -20.00 -1.52
CA ILE A 169 7.13 -20.13 -1.20
C ILE A 169 6.52 -21.21 -2.08
N THR A 170 5.84 -22.14 -1.44
CA THR A 170 5.23 -23.31 -2.07
C THR A 170 3.77 -23.43 -1.66
N THR A 171 2.88 -23.69 -2.62
CA THR A 171 1.48 -24.05 -2.40
C THR A 171 1.24 -25.52 -2.73
N GLN A 172 0.30 -26.14 -2.04
CA GLN A 172 -0.04 -27.55 -2.25
C GLN A 172 -0.57 -27.80 -3.66
N ASN A 173 -1.47 -26.93 -4.12
CA ASN A 173 -2.02 -26.96 -5.47
C ASN A 173 -1.64 -25.67 -6.21
N ASN A 174 -1.83 -25.68 -7.53
CA ASN A 174 -1.71 -24.47 -8.35
C ASN A 174 -2.63 -23.37 -7.79
N PRO A 175 -2.10 -22.17 -7.49
CA PRO A 175 -2.89 -21.11 -6.87
C PRO A 175 -3.82 -20.38 -7.85
N HIS A 176 -3.68 -20.60 -9.15
CA HIS A 176 -4.26 -19.74 -10.20
C HIS A 176 -3.75 -18.31 -10.05
N PHE A 177 -4.52 -17.41 -9.44
CA PHE A 177 -4.16 -16.00 -9.32
C PHE A 177 -3.40 -15.74 -8.01
N TYR A 178 -2.23 -15.13 -8.11
CA TYR A 178 -1.48 -14.70 -6.93
C TYR A 178 -0.49 -13.58 -7.24
N HIS A 179 -0.16 -12.80 -6.22
CA HIS A 179 1.00 -11.91 -6.19
C HIS A 179 1.83 -12.19 -4.94
N VAL A 180 3.16 -12.24 -5.08
CA VAL A 180 4.13 -12.18 -3.98
C VAL A 180 5.05 -10.99 -4.24
N THR A 181 4.86 -9.91 -3.49
CA THR A 181 5.75 -8.75 -3.53
C THR A 181 6.83 -8.90 -2.48
N TYR A 182 8.07 -8.59 -2.86
CA TYR A 182 9.21 -8.66 -1.96
C TYR A 182 10.23 -7.56 -2.24
N ARG A 183 11.03 -7.25 -1.22
CA ARG A 183 12.19 -6.37 -1.29
C ARG A 183 13.43 -7.22 -1.43
N GLN A 184 14.38 -6.76 -2.24
CA GLN A 184 15.71 -7.31 -2.38
C GLN A 184 16.75 -6.30 -1.91
N PHE A 185 17.72 -6.75 -1.13
CA PHE A 185 18.77 -5.92 -0.56
C PHE A 185 20.14 -6.30 -1.11
N ALA A 186 21.04 -5.32 -1.22
CA ALA A 186 22.42 -5.57 -1.66
C ALA A 186 23.19 -6.48 -0.69
N ASP A 187 22.89 -6.43 0.62
CA ASP A 187 23.52 -7.26 1.63
C ASP A 187 22.61 -7.54 2.84
N ALA A 188 22.99 -8.50 3.68
CA ALA A 188 22.24 -8.90 4.88
C ALA A 188 22.48 -8.01 6.11
N ARG A 189 23.27 -6.92 6.02
CA ARG A 189 23.58 -6.10 7.21
C ARG A 189 22.32 -5.43 7.75
N GLY A 190 22.05 -5.63 9.04
CA GLY A 190 20.84 -5.11 9.69
C GLY A 190 19.56 -5.87 9.34
N VAL A 191 19.67 -7.03 8.69
CA VAL A 191 18.55 -7.92 8.37
C VAL A 191 18.63 -9.15 9.27
N HIS A 192 17.50 -9.54 9.83
CA HIS A 192 17.33 -10.77 10.60
C HIS A 192 16.21 -11.57 9.97
N THR A 193 16.40 -12.89 9.85
CA THR A 193 15.35 -13.79 9.38
C THR A 193 14.12 -13.65 10.27
N PHE A 194 12.94 -13.63 9.65
CA PHE A 194 11.66 -13.51 10.34
C PHE A 194 11.54 -14.52 11.49
N ASP A 195 11.19 -14.01 12.67
CA ASP A 195 10.93 -14.82 13.86
C ASP A 195 9.42 -15.07 13.99
N PRO A 196 8.93 -16.28 13.69
CA PRO A 196 7.49 -16.59 13.79
C PRO A 196 6.97 -16.61 15.24
N SER A 197 7.84 -16.47 16.25
CA SER A 197 7.42 -16.34 17.65
C SER A 197 7.05 -14.91 18.06
N ASP A 198 7.46 -13.89 17.29
CA ASP A 198 7.00 -12.52 17.50
C ASP A 198 5.54 -12.38 17.07
N ARG A 199 4.67 -12.14 18.05
CA ARG A 199 3.23 -11.99 17.84
C ARG A 199 2.83 -10.61 17.31
N ALA A 200 3.74 -9.62 17.33
CA ALA A 200 3.55 -8.25 16.86
C ALA A 200 2.26 -7.57 17.38
N LEU A 201 1.92 -7.78 18.66
CA LEU A 201 0.67 -7.29 19.24
C LEU A 201 0.57 -5.76 19.24
N ASP A 202 1.71 -5.06 19.32
CA ASP A 202 1.79 -3.61 19.23
C ASP A 202 1.44 -3.10 17.82
N VAL A 203 1.92 -3.80 16.79
CA VAL A 203 1.59 -3.52 15.38
C VAL A 203 0.11 -3.79 15.11
N LEU A 204 -0.42 -4.92 15.57
CA LEU A 204 -1.85 -5.24 15.45
C LEU A 204 -2.73 -4.17 16.11
N ALA A 205 -2.40 -3.75 17.33
CA ALA A 205 -3.13 -2.71 18.03
C ALA A 205 -3.10 -1.37 17.28
N ARG A 206 -1.96 -1.03 16.68
CA ARG A 206 -1.80 0.18 15.85
C ARG A 206 -2.65 0.11 14.58
N LEU A 207 -2.56 -1.00 13.83
CA LEU A 207 -3.26 -1.14 12.55
C LEU A 207 -4.77 -1.21 12.71
N ARG A 208 -5.30 -1.73 13.83
CA ARG A 208 -6.74 -1.70 14.13
C ARG A 208 -7.32 -0.30 14.36
N GLY A 209 -6.47 0.71 14.54
CA GLY A 209 -6.88 2.12 14.63
C GLY A 209 -7.05 2.82 13.27
N TYR A 210 -6.87 2.10 12.15
CA TYR A 210 -6.97 2.66 10.79
C TYR A 210 -8.29 3.40 10.56
N GLY A 211 -8.23 4.47 9.77
CA GLY A 211 -9.37 5.33 9.46
C GLY A 211 -9.89 6.21 10.61
N ILE A 212 -9.39 6.02 11.84
CA ILE A 212 -9.88 6.70 13.04
C ILE A 212 -8.77 7.47 13.75
N ARG A 213 -7.61 6.85 13.96
CA ARG A 213 -6.53 7.40 14.80
C ARG A 213 -5.27 7.57 13.97
N ASP A 214 -4.50 8.59 14.32
CA ASP A 214 -3.15 8.75 13.78
C ASP A 214 -2.33 7.50 14.13
N PRO A 215 -1.80 6.75 13.16
CA PRO A 215 -1.03 5.54 13.43
C PRO A 215 0.40 5.86 13.89
N LYS A 216 0.83 7.12 13.84
CA LYS A 216 2.18 7.55 14.23
C LYS A 216 2.25 7.81 15.73
N PRO A 217 3.42 7.63 16.37
CA PRO A 217 3.59 8.05 17.75
C PRO A 217 3.41 9.59 17.86
N PRO A 218 2.86 10.11 18.97
CA PRO A 218 2.75 11.55 19.18
C PRO A 218 4.12 12.24 19.10
N ALA A 219 4.21 13.32 18.33
CA ALA A 219 5.45 14.09 18.20
C ALA A 219 5.53 15.22 19.27
N PRO A 220 6.67 15.40 19.96
CA PRO A 220 6.86 16.51 20.90
C PRO A 220 6.70 17.88 20.25
N GLY A 221 6.19 18.87 20.99
CA GLY A 221 6.06 20.25 20.49
C GLY A 221 5.04 20.42 19.36
N THR A 222 4.17 19.43 19.15
CA THR A 222 3.09 19.49 18.16
C THR A 222 2.15 20.67 18.43
N SER A 223 1.77 21.38 17.38
CA SER A 223 0.81 22.48 17.42
C SER A 223 -0.14 22.43 16.22
N THR A 224 -1.41 22.79 16.43
CA THR A 224 -2.43 22.89 15.37
C THR A 224 -2.78 24.34 15.11
N GLN A 225 -2.83 24.71 13.82
CA GLN A 225 -3.41 25.96 13.35
C GLN A 225 -4.78 25.67 12.76
N ASP A 226 -5.79 26.42 13.18
CA ASP A 226 -7.16 26.30 12.69
C ASP A 226 -7.56 27.54 11.88
N SER A 227 -8.20 27.32 10.74
CA SER A 227 -8.79 28.38 9.91
C SER A 227 -10.21 28.02 9.51
N GLY A 228 -11.10 29.00 9.52
CA GLY A 228 -12.37 28.88 8.82
C GLY A 228 -12.14 28.82 7.30
N VAL A 229 -13.04 28.13 6.59
CA VAL A 229 -13.02 27.98 5.14
C VAL A 229 -14.33 28.52 4.58
N ALA A 230 -14.25 29.70 3.96
CA ALA A 230 -15.31 30.29 3.17
C ALA A 230 -14.70 30.79 1.86
N LEU A 231 -15.05 30.18 0.73
CA LEU A 231 -14.42 30.40 -0.58
C LEU A 231 -15.48 30.56 -1.66
N ALA A 232 -15.51 31.73 -2.29
CA ALA A 232 -16.24 31.91 -3.55
C ALA A 232 -15.61 31.07 -4.67
N PRO A 233 -16.35 30.76 -5.75
CA PRO A 233 -15.77 30.15 -6.96
C PRO A 233 -14.55 30.94 -7.46
N GLY A 234 -13.44 30.24 -7.73
CA GLY A 234 -12.17 30.81 -8.16
C GLY A 234 -11.30 31.40 -7.04
N ALA A 235 -11.79 31.50 -5.80
CA ALA A 235 -11.02 32.00 -4.67
C ALA A 235 -10.11 30.91 -4.07
N SER A 236 -9.10 31.35 -3.32
CA SER A 236 -8.23 30.47 -2.53
C SER A 236 -8.11 30.94 -1.09
N LEU A 237 -7.87 29.97 -0.19
CA LEU A 237 -7.41 30.19 1.18
C LEU A 237 -5.97 29.67 1.25
N SER A 238 -5.07 30.46 1.80
CA SER A 238 -3.66 30.06 1.99
C SER A 238 -3.30 30.19 3.48
N LEU A 239 -2.77 29.10 4.05
CA LEU A 239 -2.37 29.02 5.45
C LEU A 239 -0.86 28.72 5.53
N PRO A 240 -0.01 29.73 5.80
CA PRO A 240 1.41 29.54 5.97
C PRO A 240 1.70 28.86 7.32
N VAL A 241 2.54 27.83 7.28
CA VAL A 241 3.07 27.13 8.44
C VAL A 241 4.55 27.49 8.59
N THR A 242 4.82 28.34 9.57
CA THR A 242 6.15 28.89 9.84
C THR A 242 6.75 28.30 11.12
N GLY A 243 7.99 28.66 11.44
CA GLY A 243 8.69 28.17 12.63
C GLY A 243 9.85 27.21 12.34
N GLY A 244 10.41 27.26 11.13
CA GLY A 244 11.61 26.54 10.74
C GLY A 244 11.35 25.08 10.34
N ALA A 245 12.33 24.22 10.62
CA ALA A 245 12.31 22.81 10.24
C ALA A 245 11.29 22.00 11.05
N ARG A 246 10.32 21.44 10.35
CA ARG A 246 9.15 20.77 10.96
C ARG A 246 8.64 19.69 10.01
N GLN A 247 7.67 18.92 10.49
CA GLN A 247 6.83 18.05 9.67
C GLN A 247 5.36 18.46 9.86
N LEU A 248 4.59 18.53 8.77
CA LEU A 248 3.12 18.45 8.90
C LEU A 248 2.78 17.01 9.28
N THR A 249 1.97 16.83 10.32
CA THR A 249 1.66 15.50 10.86
C THR A 249 0.19 15.13 10.73
N ARG A 250 -0.69 16.12 10.54
CA ARG A 250 -2.11 15.94 10.27
C ARG A 250 -2.72 17.12 9.51
N LEU A 251 -3.60 16.81 8.57
CA LEU A 251 -4.55 17.75 7.97
C LEU A 251 -5.96 17.26 8.34
N GLU A 252 -6.82 18.17 8.81
CA GLU A 252 -8.24 17.90 9.03
C GLU A 252 -9.07 18.96 8.31
N LEU A 253 -9.89 18.55 7.34
CA LEU A 253 -10.79 19.42 6.60
C LEU A 253 -12.23 19.03 6.89
N ARG A 254 -13.04 20.00 7.32
CA ARG A 254 -14.50 19.85 7.49
C ARG A 254 -15.20 20.73 6.48
N LEU A 255 -16.19 20.15 5.81
CA LEU A 255 -17.03 20.81 4.80
C LEU A 255 -18.49 20.45 5.11
N PRO A 256 -19.15 21.13 6.08
CA PRO A 256 -20.50 20.75 6.51
C PRO A 256 -21.55 20.74 5.40
N GLN A 257 -21.34 21.54 4.35
CA GLN A 257 -22.21 21.57 3.16
C GLN A 257 -22.12 20.31 2.28
N VAL A 258 -21.01 19.57 2.35
CA VAL A 258 -20.76 18.36 1.55
C VAL A 258 -21.43 17.18 2.24
N SER A 259 -22.46 16.65 1.60
CA SER A 259 -23.19 15.47 2.09
C SER A 259 -22.45 14.18 1.77
N ALA A 260 -22.63 13.17 2.63
CA ALA A 260 -22.24 11.80 2.32
C ALA A 260 -22.93 11.32 1.02
N ALA A 261 -22.26 10.43 0.29
CA ALA A 261 -22.88 9.78 -0.86
C ALA A 261 -24.14 9.01 -0.40
N PRO A 262 -25.28 9.16 -1.09
CA PRO A 262 -26.56 8.65 -0.59
C PRO A 262 -26.68 7.13 -0.74
N ALA A 263 -26.14 6.54 -1.81
CA ALA A 263 -26.20 5.11 -2.07
C ALA A 263 -25.11 4.39 -1.29
N VAL A 264 -25.50 3.38 -0.52
CA VAL A 264 -24.57 2.59 0.28
C VAL A 264 -24.94 1.12 0.18
N TYR A 265 -23.96 0.32 -0.22
CA TYR A 265 -23.94 -1.12 0.04
C TYR A 265 -23.45 -1.33 1.47
N ASP A 266 -24.20 -2.10 2.24
CA ASP A 266 -23.81 -2.48 3.60
C ASP A 266 -24.46 -3.82 3.93
N ASP A 267 -23.75 -4.67 4.66
CA ASP A 267 -24.30 -5.91 5.18
C ASP A 267 -24.57 -5.79 6.68
N GLY A 268 -25.39 -6.70 7.19
CA GLY A 268 -25.96 -6.57 8.53
C GLY A 268 -26.43 -7.88 9.12
N ARG A 269 -26.90 -7.79 10.35
CA ARG A 269 -27.61 -8.85 11.06
C ARG A 269 -28.89 -8.30 11.70
N ALA A 270 -29.85 -9.16 11.94
CA ALA A 270 -31.06 -8.81 12.68
C ALA A 270 -31.43 -9.88 13.70
N PHE A 271 -32.16 -9.48 14.75
CA PHE A 271 -32.67 -10.39 15.78
C PHE A 271 -34.07 -10.02 16.28
N GLY A 272 -34.84 -11.05 16.62
CA GLY A 272 -36.12 -10.96 17.34
C GLY A 272 -35.91 -11.00 18.86
N PRO A 273 -36.80 -11.66 19.65
CA PRO A 273 -36.59 -11.85 21.09
C PRO A 273 -35.20 -12.45 21.40
N GLY A 274 -34.30 -11.61 21.91
CA GLY A 274 -32.86 -11.89 21.95
C GLY A 274 -32.05 -10.63 22.23
N ARG A 275 -30.74 -10.70 21.96
CA ARG A 275 -29.81 -9.58 22.15
C ARG A 275 -28.59 -9.67 21.24
N SER A 276 -27.99 -8.52 20.93
CA SER A 276 -26.60 -8.40 20.46
C SER A 276 -25.70 -7.79 21.53
N GLU A 277 -24.43 -8.14 21.53
CA GLU A 277 -23.40 -7.63 22.45
C GLU A 277 -22.07 -7.47 21.73
N PHE A 278 -21.38 -6.35 21.96
CA PHE A 278 -20.03 -6.09 21.45
C PHE A 278 -19.28 -5.11 22.35
N THR A 279 -17.99 -4.92 22.10
CA THR A 279 -17.12 -3.99 22.81
C THR A 279 -16.71 -2.86 21.89
N ALA A 280 -16.71 -1.62 22.37
CA ALA A 280 -16.26 -0.44 21.62
C ALA A 280 -15.17 0.32 22.39
N ALA A 281 -14.24 0.92 21.68
CA ALA A 281 -13.19 1.80 22.20
C ALA A 281 -13.68 3.25 22.36
N ILE A 282 -13.28 3.87 23.47
CA ILE A 282 -13.62 5.26 23.80
C ILE A 282 -12.41 5.98 24.37
N ALA A 283 -12.43 7.31 24.34
CA ALA A 283 -11.36 8.11 24.93
C ALA A 283 -11.49 8.11 26.47
N PRO A 284 -10.43 7.83 27.25
CA PRO A 284 -10.49 7.86 28.72
C PRO A 284 -10.94 9.21 29.30
N GLY A 285 -10.56 10.31 28.64
CA GLY A 285 -10.95 11.67 29.02
C GLY A 285 -12.30 12.14 28.47
N ASN A 286 -13.20 11.23 28.10
CA ASN A 286 -14.49 11.60 27.52
C ASN A 286 -15.43 12.27 28.54
N GLU A 287 -16.25 13.20 28.04
CA GLU A 287 -17.34 13.90 28.75
C GLU A 287 -18.70 13.24 28.49
N GLY A 288 -18.70 12.01 27.97
CA GLY A 288 -19.86 11.31 27.43
C GLY A 288 -19.53 10.64 26.10
N VAL A 289 -20.38 9.69 25.69
CA VAL A 289 -20.19 8.90 24.48
C VAL A 289 -21.47 8.93 23.67
N ARG A 290 -21.35 9.03 22.35
CA ARG A 290 -22.45 8.93 21.40
C ARG A 290 -22.31 7.63 20.65
N VAL A 291 -23.35 6.80 20.68
CA VAL A 291 -23.45 5.56 19.91
C VAL A 291 -24.48 5.78 18.82
N THR A 292 -24.05 5.70 17.57
CA THR A 292 -24.93 5.82 16.41
C THR A 292 -24.97 4.50 15.67
N ARG A 293 -26.16 4.06 15.29
CA ARG A 293 -26.39 2.80 14.56
C ARG A 293 -27.04 3.09 13.22
N ARG A 294 -26.48 2.51 12.15
CA ARG A 294 -27.15 2.38 10.85
C ARG A 294 -28.08 1.17 10.84
N TYR A 295 -29.28 1.37 10.32
CA TYR A 295 -30.30 0.33 10.23
C TYR A 295 -31.14 0.44 8.94
N ASP A 296 -31.67 -0.68 8.49
CA ASP A 296 -32.71 -0.76 7.45
C ASP A 296 -34.02 -0.21 8.02
N ALA A 297 -34.41 0.97 7.53
CA ALA A 297 -35.62 1.65 7.95
C ALA A 297 -36.90 1.07 7.33
N GLY A 298 -36.81 0.10 6.42
CA GLY A 298 -37.95 -0.61 5.85
C GLY A 298 -38.76 -1.42 6.86
N ILE A 299 -38.16 -1.73 8.02
CA ILE A 299 -38.85 -2.35 9.15
C ILE A 299 -39.22 -1.26 10.17
N GLY A 300 -40.51 -1.13 10.44
CA GLY A 300 -41.05 -0.14 11.37
C GLY A 300 -40.99 -0.58 12.84
N ASN A 301 -41.22 0.39 13.72
CA ASN A 301 -41.41 0.21 15.16
C ASN A 301 -40.29 -0.56 15.89
N GLN A 302 -39.08 -0.56 15.33
CA GLN A 302 -37.90 -1.19 15.92
C GLN A 302 -37.54 -0.54 17.26
N ARG A 303 -37.48 -1.34 18.32
CA ARG A 303 -37.10 -0.95 19.67
C ARG A 303 -36.21 -2.00 20.30
N ALA A 304 -35.09 -1.56 20.85
CA ALA A 304 -34.26 -2.34 21.76
C ALA A 304 -33.72 -1.44 22.87
N SER A 305 -33.49 -2.00 24.06
CA SER A 305 -32.78 -1.28 25.12
C SER A 305 -31.28 -1.37 24.90
N LEU A 306 -30.57 -0.25 25.06
CA LEU A 306 -29.12 -0.20 25.05
C LEU A 306 -28.60 -0.17 26.49
N ALA A 307 -27.77 -1.14 26.85
CA ALA A 307 -27.06 -1.17 28.12
C ALA A 307 -25.55 -1.01 27.92
N VAL A 308 -24.91 -0.34 28.87
CA VAL A 308 -23.46 -0.16 28.97
C VAL A 308 -22.99 -0.87 30.22
N ASP A 309 -22.15 -1.89 30.05
CA ASP A 309 -21.66 -2.77 31.12
C ASP A 309 -22.78 -3.28 32.04
N GLY A 310 -23.92 -3.65 31.43
CA GLY A 310 -25.09 -4.19 32.13
C GLY A 310 -26.00 -3.15 32.78
N ARG A 311 -25.69 -1.85 32.69
CA ARG A 311 -26.59 -0.77 33.15
C ARG A 311 -27.30 -0.15 31.96
N GLN A 312 -28.63 -0.03 32.02
CA GLN A 312 -29.41 0.59 30.95
C GLN A 312 -28.97 2.05 30.74
N ALA A 313 -28.61 2.39 29.50
CA ALA A 313 -28.17 3.71 29.08
C ALA A 313 -29.25 4.44 28.26
N GLY A 314 -30.08 3.70 27.52
CA GLY A 314 -31.16 4.27 26.72
C GLY A 314 -32.01 3.19 26.03
N GLU A 315 -32.87 3.63 25.13
CA GLU A 315 -33.67 2.77 24.25
C GLU A 315 -33.72 3.39 22.86
N TRP A 316 -33.59 2.57 21.82
CA TRP A 316 -33.71 3.00 20.43
C TRP A 316 -35.16 3.38 20.13
N ALA A 317 -35.38 4.60 19.64
CA ALA A 317 -36.71 5.13 19.42
C ALA A 317 -37.45 4.39 18.28
N PRO A 318 -38.76 4.15 18.37
CA PRO A 318 -39.53 3.60 17.26
C PRO A 318 -39.69 4.65 16.14
N GLY A 319 -39.68 4.19 14.89
CA GLY A 319 -39.99 4.99 13.70
C GLY A 319 -40.96 4.27 12.76
N ALA A 320 -41.64 5.01 11.89
CA ALA A 320 -42.46 4.41 10.84
C ALA A 320 -41.56 3.71 9.79
N ALA A 321 -42.07 2.65 9.16
CA ALA A 321 -41.37 1.97 8.08
C ALA A 321 -41.15 2.91 6.88
N ALA A 322 -39.93 2.91 6.35
CA ALA A 322 -39.49 3.63 5.16
C ALA A 322 -38.73 2.65 4.24
N PRO A 323 -39.44 1.83 3.44
CA PRO A 323 -38.84 0.79 2.61
C PRO A 323 -37.77 1.33 1.65
N GLY A 324 -36.65 0.61 1.54
CA GLY A 324 -35.58 0.95 0.60
C GLY A 324 -34.68 2.10 1.04
N THR A 325 -34.71 2.48 2.33
CA THR A 325 -33.93 3.62 2.85
C THR A 325 -33.05 3.22 4.02
N TRP A 326 -31.86 3.82 4.06
CA TRP A 326 -31.02 3.83 5.24
C TRP A 326 -31.48 4.93 6.20
N ALA A 327 -31.33 4.66 7.49
CA ALA A 327 -31.44 5.67 8.53
C ALA A 327 -30.44 5.39 9.66
N ASP A 328 -30.15 6.45 10.42
CA ASP A 328 -29.29 6.39 11.59
C ASP A 328 -30.09 6.74 12.85
N GLN A 329 -29.78 6.07 13.95
CA GLN A 329 -30.28 6.41 15.29
C GLN A 329 -29.12 6.61 16.24
N THR A 330 -29.28 7.56 17.15
CA THR A 330 -28.22 7.94 18.08
C THR A 330 -28.71 7.91 19.52
N ILE A 331 -27.90 7.34 20.41
CA ILE A 331 -28.05 7.43 21.86
C ILE A 331 -26.81 8.10 22.45
N GLU A 332 -27.01 9.14 23.25
CA GLU A 332 -25.95 9.76 24.04
C GLU A 332 -25.92 9.15 25.45
N ILE A 333 -24.76 8.62 25.81
CA ILE A 333 -24.46 8.00 27.09
C ILE A 333 -23.73 9.02 27.97
N PRO A 334 -24.23 9.29 29.19
CA PRO A 334 -23.65 10.31 30.06
C PRO A 334 -22.28 9.90 30.62
N ALA A 335 -21.44 10.89 30.90
CA ALA A 335 -20.12 10.72 31.51
C ALA A 335 -20.12 9.84 32.77
N SER A 336 -21.21 9.84 33.55
CA SER A 336 -21.38 8.99 34.74
C SER A 336 -21.28 7.49 34.46
N MET A 337 -21.37 7.07 33.19
CA MET A 337 -21.23 5.67 32.76
C MET A 337 -19.95 5.41 31.97
N THR A 338 -19.23 6.45 31.54
CA THR A 338 -18.14 6.34 30.54
C THR A 338 -16.83 6.99 30.95
N ALA A 339 -16.84 7.94 31.89
CA ALA A 339 -15.65 8.68 32.29
C ALA A 339 -14.56 7.77 32.87
N GLY A 340 -13.31 8.00 32.48
CA GLY A 340 -12.14 7.23 32.93
C GLY A 340 -12.00 5.85 32.29
N ARG A 341 -12.90 5.46 31.38
CA ARG A 341 -12.87 4.18 30.67
C ARG A 341 -12.28 4.33 29.27
N SER A 342 -11.53 3.32 28.83
CA SER A 342 -11.01 3.22 27.46
C SER A 342 -11.87 2.35 26.54
N SER A 343 -12.85 1.65 27.10
CA SER A 343 -13.72 0.75 26.37
C SER A 343 -15.06 0.55 27.09
N LEU A 344 -16.11 0.22 26.34
CA LEU A 344 -17.46 -0.05 26.81
C LEU A 344 -17.95 -1.39 26.25
N ARG A 345 -18.62 -2.21 27.07
CA ARG A 345 -19.44 -3.31 26.57
C ARG A 345 -20.86 -2.80 26.30
N LEU A 346 -21.27 -2.83 25.04
CA LEU A 346 -22.59 -2.42 24.57
C LEU A 346 -23.47 -3.65 24.36
N THR A 347 -24.69 -3.62 24.88
CA THR A 347 -25.67 -4.69 24.73
C THR A 347 -27.00 -4.12 24.26
N ASN A 348 -27.48 -4.56 23.09
CA ASN A 348 -28.82 -4.26 22.60
C ASN A 348 -29.76 -5.41 22.93
N THR A 349 -30.83 -5.18 23.70
CA THR A 349 -31.82 -6.22 24.03
C THR A 349 -33.15 -5.90 23.38
N PHE A 350 -33.68 -6.83 22.58
CA PHE A 350 -34.91 -6.64 21.83
C PHE A 350 -36.09 -6.27 22.74
N VAL A 351 -36.89 -5.29 22.30
CA VAL A 351 -38.13 -4.89 22.98
C VAL A 351 -39.34 -5.16 22.08
N SER A 352 -39.34 -4.61 20.86
CA SER A 352 -40.42 -4.82 19.87
C SER A 352 -39.96 -4.40 18.47
N SER A 353 -40.62 -4.91 17.43
CA SER A 353 -40.46 -4.48 16.04
C SER A 353 -41.64 -4.98 15.22
N ASP A 354 -41.91 -4.40 14.05
CA ASP A 354 -42.85 -4.97 13.09
C ASP A 354 -42.34 -6.32 12.52
N VAL A 355 -41.01 -6.52 12.49
CA VAL A 355 -40.37 -7.78 12.06
C VAL A 355 -39.26 -8.16 13.04
N ASP A 356 -38.12 -7.47 13.00
CA ASP A 356 -36.96 -7.68 13.86
C ASP A 356 -36.19 -6.38 14.10
N PHE A 357 -35.16 -6.41 14.95
CA PHE A 357 -34.24 -5.30 15.16
C PHE A 357 -32.95 -5.57 14.38
N ASN A 358 -32.65 -4.72 13.39
CA ASN A 358 -31.53 -4.94 12.46
C ASN A 358 -30.39 -3.93 12.66
N GLU A 359 -29.16 -4.37 12.48
CA GLU A 359 -27.94 -3.61 12.74
C GLU A 359 -26.89 -3.89 11.65
N PHE A 360 -26.30 -2.82 11.11
CA PHE A 360 -25.35 -2.88 10.00
C PHE A 360 -24.01 -2.27 10.38
N ARG A 361 -24.04 -1.12 11.05
CA ARG A 361 -22.83 -0.41 11.49
C ARG A 361 -23.07 0.36 12.77
N TYR A 362 -22.04 0.42 13.61
CA TYR A 362 -21.99 1.28 14.78
C TYR A 362 -20.85 2.29 14.68
N GLU A 363 -21.19 3.56 14.87
CA GLU A 363 -20.27 4.69 14.94
C GLU A 363 -20.17 5.17 16.39
N ILE A 364 -18.97 5.17 16.96
CA ILE A 364 -18.73 5.46 18.37
C ILE A 364 -17.93 6.76 18.48
N HIS A 365 -18.52 7.75 19.13
CA HIS A 365 -17.89 9.05 19.34
C HIS A 365 -17.72 9.34 20.82
N SER A 366 -16.54 9.80 21.21
CA SER A 366 -16.30 10.35 22.55
C SER A 366 -16.37 11.87 22.49
N ARG A 367 -17.02 12.48 23.49
CA ARG A 367 -17.00 13.94 23.64
C ARG A 367 -15.72 14.38 24.33
N ILE A 368 -14.89 15.18 23.69
CA ILE A 368 -13.59 15.62 24.21
C ILE A 368 -13.48 17.14 24.02
N GLY A 369 -13.38 17.90 25.11
CA GLY A 369 -13.32 19.37 25.03
C GLY A 369 -14.56 19.95 24.34
N GLY A 370 -15.74 19.38 24.62
CA GLY A 370 -17.01 19.75 24.02
C GLY A 370 -17.26 19.26 22.57
N GLN A 371 -16.27 18.70 21.88
CA GLN A 371 -16.38 18.22 20.49
C GLN A 371 -16.61 16.72 20.41
N TRP A 372 -17.40 16.26 19.44
CA TRP A 372 -17.56 14.83 19.15
C TRP A 372 -16.42 14.34 18.27
N VAL A 373 -15.67 13.36 18.77
CA VAL A 373 -14.55 12.75 18.06
C VAL A 373 -14.84 11.27 17.90
N ARG A 374 -14.81 10.77 16.66
CA ARG A 374 -14.93 9.34 16.40
C ARG A 374 -13.78 8.59 17.08
N THR A 375 -14.11 7.62 17.94
CA THR A 375 -13.14 6.81 18.68
C THR A 375 -13.14 5.35 18.27
N ASP A 376 -14.24 4.88 17.70
CA ASP A 376 -14.37 3.53 17.15
C ASP A 376 -15.44 3.45 16.07
N VAL A 377 -15.35 2.39 15.27
CA VAL A 377 -16.37 2.00 14.30
C VAL A 377 -16.38 0.47 14.24
N MET A 378 -17.55 -0.12 14.15
CA MET A 378 -17.72 -1.55 13.95
C MET A 378 -18.72 -1.76 12.82
N ASP A 379 -18.28 -2.44 11.77
CA ASP A 379 -19.18 -2.96 10.73
C ASP A 379 -19.68 -4.37 11.17
N VAL A 380 -20.95 -4.68 10.92
CA VAL A 380 -21.64 -5.89 11.41
C VAL A 380 -22.17 -6.66 10.22
N GLY A 381 -21.90 -7.96 10.13
CA GLY A 381 -22.46 -8.78 9.06
C GLY A 381 -21.55 -9.91 8.58
N PRO A 382 -22.07 -10.76 7.67
CA PRO A 382 -21.32 -11.88 7.09
C PRO A 382 -20.04 -11.50 6.33
N ASN A 383 -19.90 -10.26 5.87
CA ASN A 383 -18.73 -9.74 5.16
C ASN A 383 -17.72 -9.07 6.12
N HIS A 384 -18.10 -8.88 7.38
CA HIS A 384 -17.28 -8.21 8.40
C HIS A 384 -16.98 -9.11 9.61
N VAL A 385 -16.93 -10.43 9.41
CA VAL A 385 -16.70 -11.42 10.50
C VAL A 385 -15.40 -11.19 11.25
N SER A 386 -14.35 -10.70 10.58
CA SER A 386 -13.08 -10.34 11.20
C SER A 386 -13.21 -9.12 12.11
N ASP A 387 -14.00 -8.11 11.70
CA ASP A 387 -14.27 -6.92 12.51
C ASP A 387 -15.19 -7.23 13.70
N GLU A 388 -16.23 -8.05 13.47
CA GLU A 388 -17.08 -8.63 14.53
C GLU A 388 -16.24 -9.37 15.57
N ALA A 389 -15.25 -10.17 15.15
CA ALA A 389 -14.37 -10.89 16.05
C ALA A 389 -13.48 -9.96 16.88
N VAL A 390 -12.96 -8.86 16.30
CA VAL A 390 -12.17 -7.85 17.03
C VAL A 390 -12.99 -7.16 18.12
N HIS A 391 -14.25 -6.87 17.84
CA HIS A 391 -15.16 -6.23 18.79
C HIS A 391 -15.86 -7.25 19.73
N GLY A 392 -15.63 -8.56 19.51
CA GLY A 392 -16.25 -9.63 20.30
C GLY A 392 -17.77 -9.69 20.13
N TYR A 393 -18.27 -9.33 18.94
CA TYR A 393 -19.69 -9.30 18.61
C TYR A 393 -20.34 -10.67 18.80
N ARG A 394 -21.52 -10.69 19.41
CA ARG A 394 -22.33 -11.88 19.65
C ARG A 394 -23.79 -11.53 19.47
N ILE A 395 -24.55 -12.45 18.87
CA ILE A 395 -25.99 -12.30 18.64
C ILE A 395 -26.74 -13.53 19.16
N THR A 396 -27.95 -13.32 19.69
CA THR A 396 -28.90 -14.36 20.08
C THR A 396 -30.28 -13.99 19.54
N GLY A 397 -31.08 -14.99 19.15
CA GLY A 397 -32.37 -14.75 18.51
C GLY A 397 -32.25 -14.16 17.10
N GLY A 398 -31.14 -14.44 16.40
CA GLY A 398 -30.90 -13.95 15.04
C GLY A 398 -31.98 -14.41 14.05
N THR A 399 -32.46 -13.48 13.23
CA THR A 399 -33.56 -13.69 12.26
C THR A 399 -33.09 -13.49 10.82
N TRP A 400 -32.08 -12.65 10.61
CA TRP A 400 -31.56 -12.33 9.28
C TRP A 400 -30.08 -11.95 9.33
N ALA A 401 -29.38 -12.17 8.23
CA ALA A 401 -28.08 -11.60 7.92
C ALA A 401 -27.92 -11.51 6.39
N GLY A 402 -27.21 -10.51 5.90
CA GLY A 402 -26.96 -10.32 4.47
C GLY A 402 -26.69 -8.88 4.09
N LEU A 403 -26.52 -8.65 2.79
CA LEU A 403 -26.26 -7.40 2.12
C LEU A 403 -27.56 -6.64 1.83
N ARG A 404 -27.47 -5.32 1.89
CA ARG A 404 -28.48 -4.37 1.42
C ARG A 404 -27.83 -3.27 0.62
N TRP A 405 -28.56 -2.81 -0.38
CA TRP A 405 -28.24 -1.61 -1.13
C TRP A 405 -29.41 -0.64 -1.04
N PHE A 406 -29.26 0.37 -0.20
CA PHE A 406 -30.27 1.41 0.00
C PHE A 406 -29.67 2.80 -0.15
N ARG A 407 -30.57 3.79 -0.13
CA ARG A 407 -30.22 5.19 -0.25
C ARG A 407 -30.65 5.97 0.98
N TYR A 408 -29.82 6.89 1.45
CA TYR A 408 -30.26 7.95 2.34
C TYR A 408 -31.11 8.96 1.56
N PRO A 409 -32.15 9.56 2.19
CA PRO A 409 -33.02 10.54 1.56
C PRO A 409 -32.34 11.93 1.44
N VAL A 410 -31.26 12.01 0.66
CA VAL A 410 -30.55 13.26 0.39
C VAL A 410 -31.07 13.88 -0.92
N PRO A 411 -31.43 15.18 -0.94
CA PRO A 411 -31.85 15.87 -2.15
C PRO A 411 -30.79 15.80 -3.28
N ALA A 412 -31.22 15.50 -4.52
CA ALA A 412 -30.33 15.30 -5.65
C ALA A 412 -29.48 16.54 -6.01
N ASP A 413 -30.03 17.75 -5.83
CA ASP A 413 -29.32 19.02 -6.02
C ASP A 413 -28.18 19.18 -5.00
N ARG A 414 -28.40 18.75 -3.74
CA ARG A 414 -27.36 18.73 -2.70
C ARG A 414 -26.27 17.70 -2.99
N VAL A 415 -26.63 16.52 -3.51
CA VAL A 415 -25.66 15.50 -3.96
C VAL A 415 -24.80 16.05 -5.09
N ALA A 416 -25.42 16.61 -6.13
CA ALA A 416 -24.71 17.21 -7.27
C ALA A 416 -23.78 18.37 -6.84
N ALA A 417 -24.23 19.25 -5.94
CA ALA A 417 -23.40 20.32 -5.40
C ALA A 417 -22.20 19.77 -4.59
N SER A 418 -22.42 18.70 -3.81
CA SER A 418 -21.36 18.03 -3.04
C SER A 418 -20.30 17.42 -3.96
N ALA A 419 -20.72 16.71 -5.00
CA ALA A 419 -19.83 16.12 -6.01
C ALA A 419 -19.02 17.21 -6.74
N ALA A 420 -19.66 18.31 -7.13
CA ALA A 420 -18.99 19.45 -7.77
C ALA A 420 -17.91 20.09 -6.87
N VAL A 421 -18.19 20.25 -5.57
CA VAL A 421 -17.20 20.74 -4.60
C VAL A 421 -16.03 19.76 -4.48
N LEU A 422 -16.27 18.46 -4.32
CA LEU A 422 -15.19 17.47 -4.13
C LEU A 422 -14.29 17.30 -5.37
N ALA A 423 -14.87 17.43 -6.57
CA ALA A 423 -14.12 17.38 -7.82
C ALA A 423 -13.36 18.69 -8.12
N GLY A 424 -13.92 19.85 -7.74
CA GLY A 424 -13.38 21.17 -8.07
C GLY A 424 -12.50 21.83 -7.00
N LEU A 425 -12.68 21.48 -5.73
CA LEU A 425 -11.83 21.97 -4.65
C LEU A 425 -10.51 21.23 -4.64
N ARG A 426 -9.40 21.95 -4.74
CA ARG A 426 -8.05 21.38 -4.77
C ARG A 426 -7.29 21.70 -3.48
N LEU A 427 -6.59 20.70 -2.96
CA LEU A 427 -5.57 20.87 -1.94
C LEU A 427 -4.23 21.10 -2.63
N ARG A 428 -3.57 22.20 -2.31
CA ARG A 428 -2.19 22.49 -2.74
C ARG A 428 -1.30 22.65 -1.53
N ILE A 429 -0.11 22.07 -1.58
CA ILE A 429 0.89 22.26 -0.52
C ILE A 429 2.24 22.58 -1.14
N THR A 430 2.82 23.68 -0.66
CA THR A 430 4.12 24.17 -1.06
C THR A 430 5.10 24.00 0.10
N PHE A 431 6.17 23.22 -0.09
CA PHE A 431 7.25 23.05 0.88
C PHE A 431 8.51 23.77 0.38
N ASP A 432 9.09 24.63 1.21
CA ASP A 432 10.34 25.34 0.90
C ASP A 432 10.37 26.00 -0.50
N GLY A 433 9.23 26.59 -0.91
CA GLY A 433 9.05 27.24 -2.21
C GLY A 433 8.72 26.32 -3.39
N ARG A 434 8.45 25.02 -3.15
CA ARG A 434 8.09 24.03 -4.18
C ARG A 434 6.71 23.45 -3.92
N THR A 435 5.77 23.65 -4.86
CA THR A 435 4.46 23.01 -4.81
C THR A 435 4.60 21.56 -5.27
N THR A 436 4.44 20.61 -4.35
CA THR A 436 4.59 19.16 -4.59
C THR A 436 3.28 18.39 -4.38
N VAL A 437 2.28 19.04 -3.79
CA VAL A 437 0.93 18.52 -3.65
C VAL A 437 0.01 19.40 -4.49
N ASP A 438 -0.68 18.79 -5.44
CA ASP A 438 -1.80 19.40 -6.15
C ASP A 438 -2.80 18.30 -6.55
N ALA A 439 -3.86 18.14 -5.77
CA ALA A 439 -4.86 17.10 -5.96
C ALA A 439 -6.29 17.57 -5.62
N PRO A 440 -7.34 17.00 -6.25
CA PRO A 440 -8.71 17.19 -5.80
C PRO A 440 -8.89 16.70 -4.36
N VAL A 441 -9.66 17.43 -3.56
CA VAL A 441 -9.85 17.11 -2.13
C VAL A 441 -10.46 15.72 -1.96
N GLY A 442 -11.51 15.37 -2.70
CA GLY A 442 -12.13 14.03 -2.55
C GLY A 442 -11.11 12.91 -2.74
N GLU A 443 -10.39 12.94 -3.86
CA GLU A 443 -9.45 11.89 -4.22
C GLU A 443 -8.21 11.84 -3.30
N PHE A 444 -7.67 12.99 -2.87
CA PHE A 444 -6.55 13.05 -1.92
C PHE A 444 -6.85 12.36 -0.57
N PHE A 445 -8.11 12.38 -0.14
CA PHE A 445 -8.55 11.76 1.11
C PHE A 445 -9.16 10.35 0.89
N GLY A 446 -9.09 9.82 -0.33
CA GLY A 446 -9.44 8.42 -0.60
C GLY A 446 -10.77 8.17 -1.32
N SER A 447 -11.48 9.20 -1.82
CA SER A 447 -12.67 8.98 -2.66
C SER A 447 -12.94 10.13 -3.65
N GLY A 448 -12.72 9.90 -4.95
CA GLY A 448 -12.96 10.88 -6.01
C GLY A 448 -14.38 10.85 -6.63
N LEU A 449 -15.24 9.91 -6.23
CA LEU A 449 -16.65 9.84 -6.66
C LEU A 449 -17.57 10.73 -5.81
N GLY A 450 -17.38 10.69 -4.50
CA GLY A 450 -18.18 11.43 -3.55
C GLY A 450 -17.65 11.30 -2.14
N LYS A 451 -18.41 11.77 -1.13
CA LYS A 451 -18.04 11.59 0.27
C LYS A 451 -18.45 10.17 0.72
N TYR A 452 -17.67 9.17 0.32
CA TYR A 452 -17.77 7.78 0.78
C TYR A 452 -16.87 7.53 1.99
N ALA A 453 -17.17 6.49 2.78
CA ALA A 453 -16.43 6.16 4.00
C ALA A 453 -15.07 5.51 3.66
N SER A 454 -14.06 6.33 3.38
CA SER A 454 -12.68 5.87 3.24
C SER A 454 -12.02 5.69 4.61
N ARG A 455 -11.48 4.50 4.89
CA ARG A 455 -10.75 4.18 6.13
C ARG A 455 -9.42 3.55 5.77
N THR A 456 -8.35 4.35 5.74
CA THR A 456 -7.00 3.86 5.45
C THR A 456 -6.07 4.11 6.63
N LEU A 457 -4.85 3.59 6.57
CA LEU A 457 -3.85 3.84 7.60
C LEU A 457 -3.46 5.33 7.66
N LEU A 458 -3.43 6.04 6.53
CA LEU A 458 -2.84 7.38 6.43
C LEU A 458 -3.81 8.48 6.03
N HIS A 459 -5.05 8.15 5.71
CA HIS A 459 -6.12 9.13 5.50
C HIS A 459 -7.51 8.50 5.70
N SER A 460 -8.51 9.35 5.85
CA SER A 460 -9.89 8.92 5.99
C SER A 460 -10.91 9.98 5.62
N ILE A 461 -12.13 9.52 5.36
CA ILE A 461 -13.32 10.35 5.19
C ILE A 461 -14.36 9.84 6.17
N ASP A 462 -14.74 10.69 7.12
CA ASP A 462 -15.84 10.44 8.05
C ASP A 462 -17.16 10.93 7.44
N THR A 463 -18.10 10.01 7.22
CA THR A 463 -19.39 10.27 6.59
C THR A 463 -20.49 10.66 7.57
N THR A 464 -20.20 10.68 8.88
CA THR A 464 -21.15 11.19 9.88
C THR A 464 -21.36 12.70 9.74
N GLU A 465 -22.36 13.24 10.43
CA GLU A 465 -22.66 14.68 10.44
C GLU A 465 -21.43 15.50 10.89
N ASP A 466 -21.05 16.50 10.09
CA ASP A 466 -19.81 17.29 10.26
C ASP A 466 -18.51 16.46 10.23
N GLY A 467 -18.57 15.20 9.78
CA GLY A 467 -17.41 14.30 9.68
C GLY A 467 -16.31 14.87 8.79
N ALA A 468 -15.06 14.72 9.25
CA ALA A 468 -13.89 15.31 8.63
C ALA A 468 -13.24 14.42 7.56
N PHE A 469 -12.57 15.07 6.62
CA PHE A 469 -11.54 14.52 5.77
C PHE A 469 -10.20 14.65 6.52
N THR A 470 -9.55 13.53 6.84
CA THR A 470 -8.33 13.53 7.67
C THR A 470 -7.17 12.88 6.94
N SER A 471 -5.98 13.45 7.04
CA SER A 471 -4.73 12.90 6.51
C SER A 471 -3.68 12.89 7.61
N TRP A 472 -2.91 11.81 7.69
CA TRP A 472 -1.84 11.56 8.66
C TRP A 472 -0.49 11.33 7.97
N TRP A 473 -0.35 11.66 6.69
CA TRP A 473 0.94 11.59 6.01
C TRP A 473 1.98 12.51 6.70
N PRO A 474 3.20 12.04 7.03
CA PRO A 474 4.26 12.91 7.53
C PRO A 474 4.87 13.73 6.40
N MET A 475 4.76 15.06 6.43
CA MET A 475 5.22 15.92 5.33
C MET A 475 6.35 16.86 5.81
N PRO A 476 7.64 16.50 5.58
CA PRO A 476 8.78 17.26 6.08
C PRO A 476 9.05 18.53 5.25
N TYR A 477 9.49 19.60 5.92
CA TYR A 477 10.02 20.82 5.29
C TYR A 477 11.11 21.48 6.16
N ALA A 478 12.06 22.14 5.51
CA ALA A 478 13.24 22.69 6.19
C ALA A 478 13.05 24.11 6.72
N ARG A 479 12.20 24.93 6.09
CA ARG A 479 12.03 26.35 6.43
C ARG A 479 10.57 26.71 6.65
N GLU A 480 9.71 26.39 5.68
CA GLU A 480 8.30 26.76 5.70
C GLU A 480 7.47 25.82 4.81
N ALA A 481 6.18 25.72 5.14
CA ALA A 481 5.17 25.12 4.29
C ALA A 481 3.99 26.08 4.11
N THR A 482 3.27 26.00 3.00
CA THR A 482 1.98 26.68 2.82
C THR A 482 0.95 25.66 2.40
N VAL A 483 -0.14 25.56 3.15
CA VAL A 483 -1.30 24.71 2.80
C VAL A 483 -2.38 25.60 2.21
N GLU A 484 -2.84 25.27 1.01
CA GLU A 484 -3.82 26.06 0.27
C GLU A 484 -5.02 25.22 -0.15
N LEU A 485 -6.20 25.83 -0.07
CA LEU A 485 -7.43 25.32 -0.68
C LEU A 485 -7.80 26.25 -1.82
N VAL A 486 -7.89 25.71 -3.03
CA VAL A 486 -8.26 26.46 -4.24
C VAL A 486 -9.63 25.98 -4.71
N ASN A 487 -10.63 26.86 -4.63
CA ASN A 487 -11.97 26.53 -5.06
C ASN A 487 -12.09 26.67 -6.59
N GLY A 488 -11.71 25.62 -7.32
CA GLY A 488 -11.99 25.50 -8.75
C GLY A 488 -13.43 25.05 -9.05
N SER A 489 -14.26 24.82 -8.03
CA SER A 489 -15.65 24.45 -8.24
C SER A 489 -16.49 25.67 -8.59
N GLY A 490 -17.57 25.46 -9.36
CA GLY A 490 -18.59 26.49 -9.60
C GLY A 490 -19.50 26.75 -8.40
N VAL A 491 -19.21 26.17 -7.23
CA VAL A 491 -20.03 26.20 -6.03
C VAL A 491 -19.30 26.96 -4.91
N ALA A 492 -19.99 27.88 -4.25
CA ALA A 492 -19.41 28.57 -3.10
C ALA A 492 -19.26 27.61 -1.90
N ILE A 493 -18.14 27.73 -1.19
CA ILE A 493 -17.87 27.00 0.05
C ILE A 493 -18.07 27.95 1.22
N GLY A 494 -18.81 27.52 2.24
CA GLY A 494 -19.06 28.25 3.48
C GLY A 494 -18.99 27.33 4.69
N ASP A 495 -18.76 27.92 5.86
CA ASP A 495 -18.76 27.25 7.17
C ASP A 495 -17.81 26.04 7.29
N GLY A 496 -16.83 25.91 6.40
CA GLY A 496 -15.81 24.87 6.50
C GLY A 496 -14.74 25.21 7.53
N ARG A 497 -13.91 24.22 7.87
CA ARG A 497 -12.77 24.39 8.76
C ARG A 497 -11.58 23.57 8.27
N LEU A 498 -10.39 24.16 8.32
CA LEU A 498 -9.12 23.52 8.04
C LEU A 498 -8.25 23.57 9.30
N GLY A 499 -7.89 22.40 9.81
CA GLY A 499 -6.88 22.21 10.86
C GLY A 499 -5.59 21.68 10.27
N VAL A 500 -4.47 22.35 10.53
CA VAL A 500 -3.13 21.92 10.11
C VAL A 500 -2.26 21.72 11.33
N THR A 501 -1.87 20.47 11.59
CA THR A 501 -1.01 20.10 12.71
C THR A 501 0.42 19.91 12.22
N SER A 502 1.38 20.50 12.94
CA SER A 502 2.82 20.34 12.65
C SER A 502 3.64 20.14 13.92
N ALA A 503 4.76 19.44 13.79
CA ALA A 503 5.71 19.19 14.86
C ALA A 503 7.13 19.63 14.47
N PRO A 504 7.91 20.27 15.37
CA PRO A 504 9.32 20.57 15.14
C PRO A 504 10.16 19.32 14.89
N ASP A 505 11.03 19.39 13.89
CA ASP A 505 12.01 18.35 13.60
C ASP A 505 13.26 18.94 12.93
N PRO A 506 14.30 19.30 13.71
CA PRO A 506 15.54 19.83 13.17
C PRO A 506 16.27 18.87 12.22
N SER A 507 16.06 17.55 12.34
CA SER A 507 16.75 16.56 11.52
C SER A 507 16.34 16.61 10.04
N VAL A 508 15.16 17.18 9.77
CA VAL A 508 14.63 17.35 8.41
C VAL A 508 15.56 18.19 7.53
N VAL A 509 16.24 19.20 8.08
CA VAL A 509 17.12 20.08 7.30
C VAL A 509 18.24 19.29 6.64
N ASP A 510 18.97 18.52 7.43
CA ASP A 510 20.11 17.72 6.93
C ASP A 510 19.62 16.52 6.13
N GLY A 511 18.47 15.94 6.50
CA GLY A 511 17.83 14.85 5.78
C GLY A 511 17.44 15.25 4.35
N LEU A 512 16.77 16.39 4.16
CA LEU A 512 16.41 16.90 2.85
C LEU A 512 17.67 17.33 2.07
N ARG A 513 18.61 18.07 2.69
CA ARG A 513 19.84 18.53 2.03
C ARG A 513 20.71 17.38 1.52
N SER A 514 20.82 16.29 2.29
CA SER A 514 21.66 15.13 1.94
C SER A 514 21.00 14.17 0.94
N GLY A 515 19.71 14.36 0.63
CA GLY A 515 18.93 13.43 -0.19
C GLY A 515 18.51 12.16 0.55
N ALA A 516 18.57 12.15 1.89
CA ALA A 516 18.11 11.04 2.71
C ALA A 516 16.60 11.07 2.98
N LEU A 517 15.98 12.25 2.94
CA LEU A 517 14.53 12.45 2.99
C LEU A 517 14.01 12.96 1.64
N GLY A 518 12.79 12.61 1.26
CA GLY A 518 12.05 13.24 0.17
C GLY A 518 11.01 14.24 0.69
N TYR A 519 10.64 15.22 -0.14
CA TYR A 519 9.43 16.00 0.10
C TYR A 519 8.21 15.11 -0.14
N PHE A 520 7.12 15.32 0.59
CA PHE A 520 5.86 14.64 0.29
C PHE A 520 5.26 15.19 -0.99
N HIS A 521 4.75 14.32 -1.85
CA HIS A 521 4.06 14.66 -3.07
C HIS A 521 2.69 13.97 -3.10
N ALA A 522 1.72 14.67 -3.68
CA ALA A 522 0.48 14.07 -4.12
C ALA A 522 0.16 14.60 -5.52
N THR A 523 0.30 13.73 -6.52
CA THR A 523 0.18 14.07 -7.93
C THR A 523 -1.16 13.59 -8.46
N GLY A 524 -2.09 14.53 -8.69
CA GLY A 524 -3.43 14.24 -9.21
C GLY A 524 -3.52 14.40 -10.74
N ARG A 525 -4.19 13.47 -11.42
CA ARG A 525 -4.51 13.53 -12.86
C ARG A 525 -5.92 13.02 -13.13
N ARG A 526 -6.52 13.44 -14.25
CA ARG A 526 -7.84 13.02 -14.73
C ARG A 526 -7.94 13.13 -16.24
N GLY A 527 -8.63 12.20 -16.89
CA GLY A 527 -8.87 12.22 -18.33
C GLY A 527 -9.50 10.93 -18.84
N ASP A 528 -9.98 10.98 -20.08
CA ASP A 528 -10.43 9.79 -20.80
C ASP A 528 -9.26 8.84 -21.04
N THR A 529 -9.55 7.54 -20.95
CA THR A 529 -8.60 6.50 -21.34
C THR A 529 -8.42 6.48 -22.86
N VAL A 530 -7.28 5.98 -23.32
CA VAL A 530 -6.93 5.95 -24.74
C VAL A 530 -6.64 4.51 -25.12
N ASP A 531 -7.36 3.99 -26.12
CA ASP A 531 -7.20 2.62 -26.61
C ASP A 531 -5.73 2.25 -26.86
N GLY A 532 -5.30 1.15 -26.25
CA GLY A 532 -3.93 0.64 -26.30
C GLY A 532 -2.90 1.43 -25.49
N GLN A 533 -3.30 2.37 -24.62
CA GLN A 533 -2.40 3.13 -23.75
C GLN A 533 -2.79 3.03 -22.28
N ASP A 534 -1.91 2.43 -21.49
CA ASP A 534 -2.08 2.30 -20.05
C ASP A 534 -2.28 3.65 -19.36
N TRP A 535 -3.11 3.67 -18.33
CA TRP A 535 -3.30 4.82 -17.47
C TRP A 535 -2.11 4.98 -16.52
N SER A 536 -1.31 6.03 -16.73
CA SER A 536 -0.14 6.28 -15.88
C SER A 536 -0.50 6.94 -14.55
N PHE A 537 -0.37 6.24 -13.42
CA PHE A 537 -0.52 6.83 -12.09
C PHE A 537 0.54 7.89 -11.80
N LEU A 538 1.79 7.59 -12.15
CA LEU A 538 2.93 8.49 -11.95
C LEU A 538 3.99 8.21 -13.02
N ASN A 539 4.45 9.27 -13.69
CA ASN A 539 5.67 9.28 -14.47
C ASN A 539 6.51 10.49 -14.01
N THR A 540 7.63 10.22 -13.37
CA THR A 540 8.50 11.27 -12.80
C THR A 540 9.97 10.88 -12.82
N SER A 541 10.84 11.87 -12.85
CA SER A 541 12.30 11.71 -12.79
C SER A 541 12.86 12.06 -11.40
N GLY A 542 14.09 11.64 -11.13
CA GLY A 542 14.81 11.92 -9.90
C GLY A 542 14.77 10.74 -8.92
N ARG A 543 14.93 11.01 -7.62
CA ARG A 543 14.92 9.97 -6.58
C ARG A 543 13.64 10.02 -5.76
N GLY A 544 13.14 8.87 -5.32
CA GLY A 544 11.95 8.83 -4.51
C GLY A 544 11.49 7.45 -4.07
N LEU A 545 10.27 7.45 -3.53
CA LEU A 545 9.59 6.29 -2.98
C LEU A 545 8.09 6.42 -3.21
N PHE A 546 7.53 5.52 -4.03
CA PHE A 546 6.09 5.45 -4.31
C PHE A 546 5.36 4.70 -3.19
N TYR A 547 4.28 5.28 -2.65
CA TYR A 547 3.57 4.74 -1.49
C TYR A 547 2.11 4.39 -1.73
N GLY A 548 1.55 4.67 -2.91
CA GLY A 548 0.18 4.29 -3.21
C GLY A 548 -0.57 5.27 -4.09
N VAL A 549 -1.84 4.95 -4.30
CA VAL A 549 -2.74 5.72 -5.18
C VAL A 549 -4.18 5.62 -4.68
N THR A 550 -4.94 6.69 -4.87
CA THR A 550 -6.41 6.65 -4.91
C THR A 550 -6.83 6.80 -6.36
N THR A 551 -7.76 5.97 -6.83
CA THR A 551 -8.20 5.92 -8.22
C THR A 551 -9.70 5.95 -8.31
N THR A 552 -10.22 6.73 -9.25
CA THR A 552 -11.63 6.76 -9.63
C THR A 552 -11.76 6.29 -11.07
N MET A 553 -12.58 5.28 -11.29
CA MET A 553 -12.79 4.63 -12.59
C MET A 553 -14.23 4.85 -13.01
N ARG A 554 -14.47 5.64 -14.07
CA ARG A 554 -15.80 5.87 -14.62
C ARG A 554 -15.95 5.10 -15.93
N GLY A 555 -16.55 3.92 -15.87
CA GLY A 555 -16.70 3.06 -17.04
C GLY A 555 -17.63 3.66 -18.08
N HIS A 556 -17.23 3.64 -19.36
CA HIS A 556 -18.05 4.03 -20.50
C HIS A 556 -18.60 2.82 -21.27
N ILE A 557 -18.82 1.71 -20.56
CA ILE A 557 -19.30 0.44 -21.12
C ILE A 557 -20.83 0.29 -20.93
N PRO A 558 -21.63 0.29 -22.02
CA PRO A 558 -23.07 0.10 -21.91
C PRO A 558 -23.46 -1.32 -21.50
N PRO A 559 -24.67 -1.53 -20.94
CA PRO A 559 -25.20 -2.87 -20.70
C PRO A 559 -25.21 -3.69 -22.00
N GLY A 560 -24.69 -4.91 -21.94
CA GLY A 560 -24.51 -5.75 -23.12
C GLY A 560 -23.81 -7.07 -22.83
N PRO A 561 -23.24 -7.73 -23.86
CA PRO A 561 -22.54 -9.00 -23.68
C PRO A 561 -21.18 -8.88 -23.00
N VAL A 562 -20.59 -7.69 -22.97
CA VAL A 562 -19.37 -7.38 -22.21
C VAL A 562 -19.79 -6.79 -20.86
N SER A 563 -19.16 -7.25 -19.78
CA SER A 563 -19.43 -6.72 -18.44
C SER A 563 -19.19 -5.20 -18.41
N GLN A 564 -20.02 -4.46 -17.69
CA GLN A 564 -19.80 -3.02 -17.52
C GLN A 564 -18.57 -2.72 -16.66
N LEU A 565 -18.05 -3.73 -15.94
CA LEU A 565 -16.85 -3.68 -15.11
C LEU A 565 -15.59 -4.16 -15.84
N ASN A 566 -15.67 -4.50 -17.13
CA ASN A 566 -14.53 -5.10 -17.87
C ASN A 566 -13.31 -4.17 -17.99
N TYR A 567 -13.43 -2.88 -17.63
CA TYR A 567 -12.28 -1.99 -17.44
C TYR A 567 -11.38 -2.39 -16.27
N LEU A 568 -11.81 -3.35 -15.44
CA LEU A 568 -11.04 -3.90 -14.33
C LEU A 568 -10.07 -5.01 -14.73
N GLU A 569 -10.16 -5.59 -15.93
CA GLU A 569 -9.22 -6.62 -16.41
C GLU A 569 -7.81 -6.07 -16.73
N GLY A 570 -7.46 -4.87 -16.27
CA GLY A 570 -6.20 -4.24 -16.62
C GLY A 570 -5.09 -4.49 -15.60
N ASP A 571 -3.93 -4.96 -16.07
CA ASP A 571 -2.74 -5.21 -15.24
C ASP A 571 -2.02 -3.91 -14.85
N GLU A 572 -1.59 -3.82 -13.60
CA GLU A 572 -0.65 -2.79 -13.17
C GLU A 572 0.80 -3.16 -13.52
N ARG A 573 1.60 -2.16 -13.93
CA ARG A 573 2.99 -2.36 -14.36
C ARG A 573 3.88 -1.22 -13.88
N MET A 574 4.98 -1.55 -13.21
CA MET A 574 5.91 -0.53 -12.68
C MET A 574 7.34 -0.69 -13.22
N TYR A 575 7.91 0.43 -13.69
CA TYR A 575 9.23 0.54 -14.31
C TYR A 575 10.11 1.55 -13.55
N PRO A 576 10.77 1.15 -12.46
CA PRO A 576 11.74 2.01 -11.78
C PRO A 576 13.01 2.15 -12.62
N ASP A 577 13.61 3.33 -12.55
CA ASP A 577 14.92 3.67 -13.10
C ASP A 577 15.06 3.44 -14.62
N GLY A 578 13.97 3.64 -15.37
CA GLY A 578 13.96 3.49 -16.83
C GLY A 578 14.24 2.07 -17.31
N SER A 579 13.92 1.05 -16.51
CA SER A 579 13.97 -0.36 -16.92
C SER A 579 13.00 -0.62 -18.09
N ALA A 580 13.42 -1.38 -19.09
CA ALA A 580 12.51 -1.83 -20.16
C ALA A 580 11.58 -2.97 -19.73
N SER A 581 11.93 -3.68 -18.65
CA SER A 581 11.10 -4.73 -18.04
C SER A 581 10.49 -4.22 -16.72
N PRO A 582 9.23 -4.58 -16.43
CA PRO A 582 8.57 -4.18 -15.20
C PRO A 582 9.16 -4.89 -13.98
N ALA A 583 9.31 -4.18 -12.87
CA ALA A 583 9.66 -4.75 -11.57
C ALA A 583 8.42 -5.35 -10.86
N MET A 584 7.23 -4.87 -11.21
CA MET A 584 5.92 -5.37 -10.79
C MET A 584 5.04 -5.51 -12.03
N TYR A 585 4.40 -6.66 -12.16
CA TYR A 585 3.47 -6.99 -13.24
C TYR A 585 2.28 -7.71 -12.61
N GLY A 586 1.14 -7.03 -12.59
CA GLY A 586 -0.11 -7.50 -12.01
C GLY A 586 -0.87 -8.54 -12.83
N THR A 587 -2.15 -8.66 -12.50
CA THR A 587 -3.07 -9.65 -13.09
C THR A 587 -4.51 -9.12 -13.28
N GLY A 588 -4.76 -7.86 -12.90
CA GLY A 588 -6.09 -7.26 -12.89
C GLY A 588 -6.15 -6.05 -11.96
N SER A 589 -7.06 -5.12 -12.25
CA SER A 589 -7.20 -3.89 -11.49
C SER A 589 -7.81 -4.15 -10.12
N GLU A 590 -8.81 -5.01 -10.00
CA GLU A 590 -9.32 -5.42 -8.69
C GLU A 590 -8.27 -6.16 -7.86
N ASP A 591 -7.39 -6.92 -8.51
CA ASP A 591 -6.30 -7.65 -7.89
C ASP A 591 -5.27 -6.70 -7.29
N PHE A 592 -4.92 -5.62 -8.02
CA PHE A 592 -4.06 -4.55 -7.51
C PHE A 592 -4.62 -3.88 -6.23
N TYR A 593 -5.94 -3.72 -6.17
CA TYR A 593 -6.62 -3.22 -4.97
C TYR A 593 -6.82 -4.32 -3.91
N GLU A 594 -6.31 -5.53 -4.11
CA GLU A 594 -6.37 -6.72 -3.25
C GLU A 594 -7.74 -7.36 -3.08
N SER A 595 -8.58 -7.18 -4.08
CA SER A 595 -9.88 -7.81 -4.20
C SER A 595 -9.80 -9.01 -5.14
N GLY A 596 -10.89 -9.38 -5.79
CA GLY A 596 -10.94 -10.35 -6.88
C GLY A 596 -12.35 -10.41 -7.46
N TRP A 597 -12.50 -10.95 -8.66
CA TRP A 597 -13.81 -11.17 -9.28
C TRP A 597 -14.67 -9.90 -9.35
N TYR A 598 -14.10 -8.78 -9.80
CA TYR A 598 -14.78 -7.48 -9.83
C TYR A 598 -15.38 -7.01 -8.49
N PHE A 599 -14.66 -7.20 -7.38
CA PHE A 599 -15.10 -6.81 -6.03
C PHE A 599 -16.40 -7.52 -5.62
N GLN A 600 -16.46 -8.84 -5.83
CA GLN A 600 -17.68 -9.61 -5.63
C GLN A 600 -17.89 -10.04 -4.18
N ASP A 601 -19.10 -9.80 -3.67
CA ASP A 601 -19.65 -10.52 -2.52
C ASP A 601 -20.27 -11.84 -2.99
N ALA A 602 -19.48 -12.91 -2.90
CA ALA A 602 -19.93 -14.25 -3.26
C ALA A 602 -20.90 -14.89 -2.24
N ARG A 603 -21.04 -14.31 -1.03
CA ARG A 603 -21.88 -14.86 0.05
C ARG A 603 -23.33 -14.41 -0.07
N ASP A 604 -23.58 -13.22 -0.59
CA ASP A 604 -24.93 -12.72 -0.83
C ASP A 604 -25.17 -12.40 -2.31
N GLY A 605 -25.65 -13.42 -3.03
CA GLY A 605 -26.16 -13.25 -4.40
C GLY A 605 -25.09 -13.00 -5.47
N ALA A 606 -23.80 -13.13 -5.15
CA ALA A 606 -22.69 -12.90 -6.08
C ALA A 606 -22.70 -11.48 -6.68
N VAL A 607 -22.99 -10.48 -5.84
CA VAL A 607 -23.07 -9.08 -6.25
C VAL A 607 -21.67 -8.52 -6.47
N GLU A 608 -21.43 -7.92 -7.63
CA GLU A 608 -20.15 -7.27 -8.00
C GLU A 608 -20.12 -5.80 -7.59
N GLY A 609 -18.92 -5.24 -7.46
CA GLY A 609 -18.73 -3.84 -7.07
C GLY A 609 -19.15 -3.56 -5.63
N VAL A 610 -19.01 -4.52 -4.72
CA VAL A 610 -19.36 -4.32 -3.30
C VAL A 610 -18.18 -3.65 -2.57
N PRO A 611 -18.41 -2.52 -1.87
CA PRO A 611 -17.34 -1.84 -1.16
C PRO A 611 -16.76 -2.62 0.03
N TYR A 612 -15.47 -2.42 0.29
CA TYR A 612 -14.76 -2.86 1.49
C TYR A 612 -13.64 -1.89 1.84
N ALA A 613 -13.13 -1.96 3.07
CA ALA A 613 -12.02 -1.13 3.52
C ALA A 613 -11.06 -1.88 4.43
N MET A 614 -9.78 -1.89 4.05
CA MET A 614 -8.65 -2.34 4.86
C MET A 614 -7.66 -1.19 5.10
N PRO A 615 -6.74 -1.31 6.08
CA PRO A 615 -5.73 -0.27 6.32
C PRO A 615 -4.91 0.12 5.07
N GLN A 616 -4.71 -0.82 4.14
CA GLN A 616 -3.82 -0.66 2.98
C GLN A 616 -4.51 -0.79 1.63
N ALA A 617 -5.78 -1.19 1.55
CA ALA A 617 -6.47 -1.35 0.28
C ALA A 617 -7.99 -1.25 0.48
N GLY A 618 -8.73 -0.90 -0.57
CA GLY A 618 -10.18 -0.87 -0.51
C GLY A 618 -10.81 -0.34 -1.79
N MET A 619 -12.08 -0.70 -2.00
CA MET A 619 -12.97 -0.08 -2.96
C MET A 619 -14.14 0.50 -2.15
N VAL A 620 -14.31 1.81 -2.15
CA VAL A 620 -15.19 2.51 -1.18
C VAL A 620 -16.37 3.20 -1.83
N GLY A 621 -16.32 3.44 -3.14
CA GLY A 621 -17.36 4.14 -3.88
C GLY A 621 -17.89 3.27 -5.02
N HIS A 622 -19.21 3.14 -5.08
CA HIS A 622 -19.94 2.54 -6.20
C HIS A 622 -21.04 3.53 -6.60
N GLU A 623 -21.00 3.98 -7.84
CA GLU A 623 -22.04 4.83 -8.43
C GLU A 623 -22.62 4.21 -9.70
N THR A 624 -23.92 4.41 -9.88
CA THR A 624 -24.66 3.99 -11.08
C THR A 624 -25.29 5.20 -11.79
N ALA A 625 -26.11 4.97 -12.83
CA ALA A 625 -26.96 5.99 -13.46
C ALA A 625 -27.76 6.84 -12.46
N ALA A 626 -28.20 6.27 -11.35
CA ALA A 626 -28.93 6.99 -10.31
C ALA A 626 -28.08 7.99 -9.51
N ASP A 627 -26.75 7.88 -9.58
CA ASP A 627 -25.77 8.68 -8.84
C ASP A 627 -25.02 9.67 -9.75
N GLY A 628 -25.36 9.72 -11.03
CA GLY A 628 -24.72 10.61 -12.01
C GLY A 628 -23.55 9.96 -12.78
N CYS A 629 -23.25 8.69 -12.51
CA CYS A 629 -22.37 7.88 -13.35
C CYS A 629 -23.13 7.37 -14.58
N GLN A 630 -22.60 7.51 -15.80
CA GLN A 630 -23.33 7.04 -17.00
C GLN A 630 -23.67 5.54 -16.96
N TYR A 631 -22.74 4.73 -16.43
CA TYR A 631 -22.88 3.28 -16.31
C TYR A 631 -22.51 2.83 -14.89
N VAL A 632 -21.36 2.18 -14.71
CA VAL A 632 -20.85 1.77 -13.40
C VAL A 632 -19.52 2.49 -13.17
N CYS A 633 -19.41 3.12 -12.01
CA CYS A 633 -18.22 3.85 -11.59
C CYS A 633 -17.76 3.34 -10.23
N LEU A 634 -16.46 3.10 -10.10
CA LEU A 634 -15.85 2.60 -8.87
C LEU A 634 -14.75 3.56 -8.36
N GLY A 635 -14.62 3.65 -7.04
CA GLY A 635 -13.56 4.42 -6.38
C GLY A 635 -12.76 3.54 -5.43
N ALA A 636 -11.47 3.40 -5.67
CA ALA A 636 -10.58 2.49 -4.95
C ALA A 636 -9.31 3.19 -4.45
N TYR A 637 -8.62 2.57 -3.49
CA TYR A 637 -7.32 3.03 -3.01
C TYR A 637 -6.41 1.86 -2.69
N ARG A 638 -5.11 2.13 -2.81
CA ARG A 638 -4.02 1.22 -2.44
C ARG A 638 -2.90 2.00 -1.76
N LEU A 639 -2.53 1.61 -0.53
CA LEU A 639 -1.35 2.10 0.19
C LEU A 639 -0.31 0.98 0.26
N MET A 640 0.84 1.21 -0.37
CA MET A 640 1.95 0.28 -0.44
C MET A 640 2.93 0.56 0.70
N ILE A 641 2.66 0.10 1.92
CA ILE A 641 3.45 0.48 3.11
C ILE A 641 4.76 -0.32 3.18
N ALA A 642 4.67 -1.65 3.27
CA ALA A 642 5.83 -2.54 3.28
C ALA A 642 6.39 -2.76 1.87
N ASP A 643 5.54 -2.61 0.85
CA ASP A 643 5.77 -2.83 -0.56
C ASP A 643 5.96 -1.52 -1.37
N ALA A 644 6.17 -0.38 -0.70
CA ALA A 644 6.50 0.88 -1.37
C ALA A 644 7.71 0.73 -2.30
N VAL A 645 7.70 1.36 -3.47
CA VAL A 645 8.73 1.13 -4.49
C VAL A 645 9.71 2.29 -4.58
N PRO A 646 11.01 2.07 -4.29
CA PRO A 646 12.01 3.10 -4.45
C PRO A 646 12.46 3.23 -5.90
N PHE A 647 12.85 4.44 -6.24
CA PHE A 647 13.50 4.75 -7.51
C PHE A 647 14.61 5.76 -7.28
N GLY A 648 15.70 5.61 -8.03
CA GLY A 648 16.87 6.47 -7.97
C GLY A 648 17.03 7.42 -9.14
N ASP A 649 16.42 7.19 -10.29
CA ASP A 649 16.46 8.11 -11.44
C ASP A 649 15.08 8.40 -12.06
N GLY A 650 14.06 7.67 -11.65
CA GLY A 650 12.68 7.95 -12.02
C GLY A 650 11.80 6.72 -11.88
N VAL A 651 10.49 6.90 -12.01
CA VAL A 651 9.53 5.79 -12.04
C VAL A 651 8.44 6.08 -13.03
N GLU A 652 8.04 5.04 -13.74
CA GLU A 652 6.79 4.98 -14.49
C GLU A 652 5.93 3.88 -13.84
N PHE A 653 4.74 4.23 -13.36
CA PHE A 653 3.80 3.27 -12.79
C PHE A 653 2.43 3.47 -13.45
N ASP A 654 1.94 2.43 -14.08
CA ASP A 654 0.74 2.46 -14.91
C ASP A 654 -0.18 1.28 -14.60
N ILE A 655 -1.41 1.38 -15.10
CA ILE A 655 -2.38 0.30 -15.09
C ILE A 655 -3.13 0.26 -16.42
N GLU A 656 -3.34 -0.92 -16.97
CA GLU A 656 -4.24 -1.07 -18.10
C GLU A 656 -5.69 -0.75 -17.70
N HIS A 657 -6.55 -0.47 -18.67
CA HIS A 657 -7.99 -0.26 -18.44
C HIS A 657 -8.78 -1.30 -19.21
N GLY A 658 -8.83 -2.51 -18.64
CA GLY A 658 -9.24 -3.76 -19.28
C GLY A 658 -8.13 -4.38 -20.12
N ASP A 659 -8.34 -5.62 -20.59
CA ASP A 659 -7.40 -6.39 -21.42
C ASP A 659 -6.74 -5.48 -22.47
N ARG A 660 -5.42 -5.31 -22.36
CA ARG A 660 -4.59 -4.54 -23.30
C ARG A 660 -4.98 -3.07 -23.45
N SER A 661 -5.56 -2.47 -22.41
CA SER A 661 -6.03 -1.07 -22.41
C SER A 661 -7.09 -0.83 -23.50
N SER A 662 -8.07 -1.73 -23.63
CA SER A 662 -9.08 -1.67 -24.70
C SER A 662 -10.46 -1.14 -24.28
N MET A 663 -10.71 -0.98 -22.97
CA MET A 663 -12.04 -0.60 -22.49
C MET A 663 -12.17 0.92 -22.31
N PRO A 664 -13.24 1.55 -22.82
CA PRO A 664 -13.43 2.99 -22.69
C PRO A 664 -13.85 3.36 -21.26
N ALA A 665 -13.14 4.31 -20.67
CA ALA A 665 -13.45 4.87 -19.35
C ALA A 665 -12.90 6.30 -19.22
N GLU A 666 -13.29 7.01 -18.16
CA GLU A 666 -12.58 8.20 -17.68
C GLU A 666 -11.96 7.86 -16.32
N TYR A 667 -10.64 7.97 -16.22
CA TYR A 667 -9.91 7.71 -14.98
C TYR A 667 -9.48 9.02 -14.34
N SER A 668 -9.51 9.06 -13.01
CA SER A 668 -8.72 10.00 -12.22
C SER A 668 -7.93 9.26 -11.16
N SER A 669 -6.76 9.79 -10.81
CA SER A 669 -5.91 9.18 -9.79
C SER A 669 -5.04 10.22 -9.09
N THR A 670 -4.84 10.02 -7.79
CA THR A 670 -3.91 10.77 -6.96
C THR A 670 -2.85 9.83 -6.39
N ALA A 671 -1.62 9.94 -6.89
CA ALA A 671 -0.47 9.17 -6.44
C ALA A 671 0.21 9.82 -5.23
N TYR A 672 0.53 9.05 -4.20
CA TYR A 672 1.22 9.49 -2.98
C TYR A 672 2.66 8.98 -2.97
N TRP A 673 3.64 9.88 -2.86
CA TRP A 673 5.06 9.51 -2.90
C TRP A 673 5.94 10.53 -2.19
N TYR A 674 7.19 10.16 -1.93
CA TYR A 674 8.22 11.09 -1.48
C TYR A 674 9.33 11.19 -2.51
N GLY A 675 9.88 12.37 -2.75
CA GLY A 675 11.03 12.46 -3.64
C GLY A 675 11.64 13.84 -3.81
N GLN A 676 12.73 13.85 -4.58
CA GLN A 676 13.52 15.01 -4.96
C GLN A 676 13.97 14.88 -6.41
N ALA A 677 14.21 16.03 -7.07
CA ALA A 677 14.59 16.07 -8.48
C ALA A 677 15.97 15.48 -8.77
N ASP A 678 16.90 15.52 -7.80
CA ASP A 678 18.25 15.00 -8.01
C ASP A 678 18.26 13.46 -8.00
N PRO A 679 18.81 12.77 -9.00
CA PRO A 679 18.84 11.30 -9.03
C PRO A 679 19.87 10.74 -8.04
N SER A 680 19.55 9.63 -7.37
CA SER A 680 20.46 8.81 -6.55
C SER A 680 21.08 7.64 -7.30
N LEU A 681 20.65 7.38 -8.53
CA LEU A 681 21.19 6.34 -9.38
C LEU A 681 21.70 6.99 -10.67
N ARG A 682 23.01 6.91 -10.93
CA ARG A 682 23.64 7.54 -12.10
C ARG A 682 24.21 6.49 -13.02
N SER A 683 23.80 6.47 -14.28
CA SER A 683 24.44 5.64 -15.30
C SER A 683 25.88 6.10 -15.53
N GLY A 684 26.83 5.18 -15.44
CA GLY A 684 28.27 5.50 -15.50
C GLY A 684 29.01 4.81 -16.64
N ASP A 685 28.72 3.54 -16.91
CA ASP A 685 29.41 2.76 -17.93
C ASP A 685 28.48 1.75 -18.60
N THR A 686 28.84 1.29 -19.79
CA THR A 686 28.06 0.28 -20.52
C THR A 686 28.98 -0.68 -21.26
N VAL A 687 28.83 -1.96 -20.95
CA VAL A 687 29.52 -3.06 -21.64
C VAL A 687 28.52 -3.68 -22.61
N ASP A 688 28.54 -3.20 -23.85
CA ASP A 688 27.79 -3.79 -24.97
C ASP A 688 28.53 -5.03 -25.49
N LEU A 689 27.87 -6.18 -25.49
CA LEU A 689 28.48 -7.46 -25.85
C LEU A 689 28.33 -7.82 -27.33
N ALA A 690 27.51 -7.06 -28.07
CA ALA A 690 27.41 -7.17 -29.51
C ALA A 690 28.47 -6.33 -30.23
N ASP A 691 29.05 -5.32 -29.57
CA ASP A 691 30.12 -4.47 -30.09
C ASP A 691 31.52 -4.95 -29.67
N ASP A 692 32.32 -5.43 -30.64
CA ASP A 692 33.69 -5.87 -30.39
C ASP A 692 34.60 -4.75 -29.85
N GLY A 693 34.32 -3.48 -30.18
CA GLY A 693 35.05 -2.33 -29.65
C GLY A 693 34.83 -2.13 -28.14
N SER A 694 33.57 -2.14 -27.72
CA SER A 694 33.15 -2.18 -26.31
C SER A 694 33.80 -3.36 -25.59
N ARG A 695 33.73 -4.57 -26.14
CA ARG A 695 34.35 -5.77 -25.53
C ARG A 695 35.85 -5.60 -25.30
N ALA A 696 36.58 -5.12 -26.31
CA ALA A 696 38.01 -4.87 -26.19
C ALA A 696 38.33 -3.79 -25.14
N THR A 697 37.55 -2.71 -25.11
CA THR A 697 37.73 -1.59 -24.17
C THR A 697 37.58 -2.02 -22.71
N HIS A 698 36.64 -2.94 -22.44
CA HIS A 698 36.37 -3.45 -21.09
C HIS A 698 37.17 -4.72 -20.75
N GLY A 699 38.04 -5.20 -21.65
CA GLY A 699 38.75 -6.47 -21.46
C GLY A 699 37.82 -7.66 -21.29
N TYR A 700 36.67 -7.65 -21.97
CA TYR A 700 35.64 -8.66 -21.84
C TYR A 700 36.14 -10.03 -22.32
N SER A 701 35.93 -11.07 -21.50
CA SER A 701 36.14 -12.48 -21.87
C SER A 701 35.04 -13.36 -21.29
N ALA A 702 34.71 -14.43 -22.00
CA ALA A 702 33.70 -15.40 -21.58
C ALA A 702 34.09 -16.82 -22.03
N GLU A 703 34.02 -17.78 -21.11
CA GLU A 703 34.30 -19.19 -21.38
C GLU A 703 33.05 -19.90 -21.92
N GLY A 704 33.23 -20.71 -22.98
CA GLY A 704 32.12 -21.42 -23.62
C GLY A 704 31.08 -20.50 -24.26
N GLU A 705 31.45 -19.27 -24.62
CA GLU A 705 30.55 -18.28 -25.20
C GLU A 705 30.06 -18.71 -26.59
N THR A 706 28.75 -18.55 -26.80
CA THR A 706 28.15 -18.52 -28.14
C THR A 706 27.50 -17.15 -28.36
N ARG A 707 27.50 -16.67 -29.61
CA ARG A 707 26.87 -15.39 -29.99
C ARG A 707 25.81 -15.62 -31.04
N THR A 708 24.69 -14.93 -30.93
CA THR A 708 23.61 -14.95 -31.93
C THR A 708 22.92 -13.59 -32.01
N THR A 709 21.96 -13.46 -32.92
CA THR A 709 21.01 -12.36 -32.96
C THR A 709 19.66 -12.83 -32.47
N LEU A 710 19.02 -12.04 -31.60
CA LEU A 710 17.67 -12.25 -31.10
C LEU A 710 16.77 -11.15 -31.64
N THR A 711 15.59 -11.53 -32.14
CA THR A 711 14.47 -10.61 -32.39
C THR A 711 13.30 -11.07 -31.54
N SER A 712 12.89 -10.25 -30.58
CA SER A 712 11.78 -10.51 -29.64
C SER A 712 11.35 -9.19 -28.99
N THR A 713 10.50 -9.23 -27.98
CA THR A 713 9.93 -8.08 -27.26
C THR A 713 10.38 -8.09 -25.80
N PHE A 714 10.32 -6.94 -25.14
CA PHE A 714 10.33 -6.88 -23.67
C PHE A 714 8.92 -7.14 -23.15
N GLU A 715 8.77 -7.63 -21.92
CA GLU A 715 7.44 -7.81 -21.31
C GLU A 715 6.82 -6.49 -20.82
N GLY A 716 5.49 -6.48 -20.64
CA GLY A 716 4.72 -5.30 -20.29
C GLY A 716 4.56 -4.35 -21.50
N LYS A 717 4.70 -3.03 -21.33
CA LYS A 717 4.51 -2.04 -22.42
C LYS A 717 5.29 -2.29 -23.72
N GLY A 718 6.41 -3.02 -23.64
CA GLY A 718 7.24 -3.36 -24.80
C GLY A 718 6.80 -4.63 -25.55
N ASP A 719 5.75 -5.32 -25.11
CA ASP A 719 5.37 -6.68 -25.54
C ASP A 719 4.89 -6.79 -26.99
N ARG A 720 4.66 -5.65 -27.66
CA ARG A 720 4.26 -5.56 -29.07
C ARG A 720 5.28 -4.89 -29.97
N THR A 721 6.43 -4.48 -29.45
CA THR A 721 7.46 -3.76 -30.21
C THR A 721 8.72 -4.61 -30.34
N PRO A 722 8.91 -5.35 -31.46
CA PRO A 722 10.08 -6.19 -31.63
C PRO A 722 11.38 -5.38 -31.63
N VAL A 723 12.34 -5.85 -30.84
CA VAL A 723 13.71 -5.37 -30.74
C VAL A 723 14.65 -6.45 -31.27
N THR A 724 15.52 -6.07 -32.21
CA THR A 724 16.58 -6.94 -32.72
C THR A 724 17.92 -6.53 -32.13
N GLY A 725 18.65 -7.49 -31.54
CA GLY A 725 19.95 -7.23 -30.91
C GLY A 725 20.84 -8.47 -30.86
N GLY A 726 22.15 -8.25 -30.73
CA GLY A 726 23.10 -9.33 -30.47
C GLY A 726 23.01 -9.82 -29.03
N VAL A 727 23.09 -11.12 -28.81
CA VAL A 727 23.06 -11.73 -27.47
C VAL A 727 24.11 -12.84 -27.39
N THR A 728 24.69 -12.99 -26.20
CA THR A 728 25.68 -14.01 -25.89
C THR A 728 25.13 -14.99 -24.88
N TYR A 729 25.59 -16.24 -24.93
CA TYR A 729 25.33 -17.26 -23.91
C TYR A 729 26.65 -17.88 -23.47
N ALA A 730 26.95 -17.84 -22.18
CA ALA A 730 28.16 -18.41 -21.61
C ALA A 730 27.82 -19.57 -20.68
N THR A 731 28.65 -20.61 -20.69
CA THR A 731 28.56 -21.76 -19.78
C THR A 731 29.65 -21.75 -18.72
N GLY A 732 30.67 -20.89 -18.87
CA GLY A 732 31.73 -20.70 -17.90
C GLY A 732 31.94 -19.23 -17.56
N THR A 733 33.12 -18.94 -16.98
CA THR A 733 33.42 -17.64 -16.37
C THR A 733 33.35 -16.49 -17.37
N ILE A 734 32.69 -15.40 -16.99
CA ILE A 734 32.69 -14.12 -17.70
C ILE A 734 33.50 -13.11 -16.87
N ARG A 735 34.33 -12.29 -17.52
CA ARG A 735 35.08 -11.19 -16.89
C ARG A 735 35.00 -9.94 -17.72
N PHE A 736 34.89 -8.78 -17.07
CA PHE A 736 35.09 -7.47 -17.69
C PHE A 736 35.46 -6.42 -16.63
N THR A 737 36.02 -5.30 -17.06
CA THR A 737 36.27 -4.13 -16.22
C THR A 737 35.16 -3.12 -16.44
N ALA A 738 34.54 -2.64 -15.37
CA ALA A 738 33.51 -1.60 -15.40
C ALA A 738 34.02 -0.33 -14.73
N LYS A 739 33.82 0.83 -15.35
CA LYS A 739 34.07 2.13 -14.71
C LYS A 739 32.98 2.43 -13.70
N THR A 740 33.36 3.14 -12.64
CA THR A 740 32.50 3.48 -11.51
C THR A 740 32.75 4.91 -11.08
N ASP A 741 31.73 5.56 -10.51
CA ASP A 741 31.93 6.83 -9.83
C ASP A 741 32.72 6.58 -8.53
N PRO A 742 33.89 7.19 -8.28
CA PRO A 742 34.61 6.98 -7.02
C PRO A 742 33.83 7.43 -5.78
N GLY A 743 32.82 8.29 -5.93
CA GLY A 743 31.86 8.65 -4.87
C GLY A 743 30.71 7.66 -4.69
N ASN A 744 30.70 6.52 -5.40
CA ASN A 744 29.63 5.53 -5.30
C ASN A 744 29.48 4.95 -3.88
N ARG A 745 28.24 4.64 -3.52
CA ARG A 745 27.83 3.98 -2.27
C ARG A 745 27.33 2.55 -2.52
N GLY A 746 27.83 1.93 -3.59
CA GLY A 746 27.28 0.71 -4.18
C GLY A 746 27.02 0.90 -5.68
N LEU A 747 26.84 -0.20 -6.38
CA LEU A 747 26.50 -0.20 -7.80
C LEU A 747 25.20 -0.97 -8.03
N ARG A 748 24.51 -0.66 -9.14
CA ARG A 748 23.50 -1.53 -9.74
C ARG A 748 24.01 -2.01 -11.08
N LEU A 749 24.19 -3.31 -11.23
CA LEU A 749 24.47 -3.95 -12.50
C LEU A 749 23.14 -4.31 -13.13
N ARG A 750 22.75 -3.62 -14.22
CA ARG A 750 21.58 -4.01 -15.02
C ARG A 750 22.04 -4.85 -16.20
N ARG A 751 21.39 -5.98 -16.42
CA ARG A 751 21.67 -6.89 -17.54
C ARG A 751 20.47 -6.93 -18.46
N THR A 752 20.71 -6.67 -19.74
CA THR A 752 19.76 -7.04 -20.80
C THR A 752 20.07 -8.48 -21.20
N SER A 753 19.09 -9.38 -21.10
CA SER A 753 19.26 -10.83 -21.26
C SER A 753 18.15 -11.47 -22.10
N ASP A 754 18.35 -12.75 -22.45
CA ASP A 754 17.35 -13.60 -23.08
C ASP A 754 16.74 -14.53 -22.03
N GLN A 755 15.49 -14.26 -21.64
CA GLN A 755 14.77 -15.00 -20.61
C GLN A 755 14.01 -16.23 -21.13
N ALA A 756 14.28 -16.72 -22.34
CA ALA A 756 13.61 -17.91 -22.89
C ALA A 756 13.73 -19.15 -21.98
N LEU A 757 14.84 -19.27 -21.25
CA LEU A 757 15.05 -20.32 -20.26
C LEU A 757 15.03 -19.71 -18.84
N PRO A 758 14.16 -20.21 -17.94
CA PRO A 758 14.11 -19.78 -16.54
C PRO A 758 15.33 -20.28 -15.75
N PHE A 759 15.48 -19.82 -14.51
CA PHE A 759 16.50 -20.31 -13.56
C PHE A 759 17.96 -20.04 -13.96
N GLN A 760 18.23 -18.97 -14.70
CA GLN A 760 19.61 -18.52 -14.93
C GLN A 760 20.23 -18.07 -13.60
N GLN A 761 21.43 -18.56 -13.31
CA GLN A 761 22.07 -18.40 -11.99
C GLN A 761 23.58 -18.24 -12.13
N ALA A 762 24.16 -17.27 -11.43
CA ALA A 762 25.60 -17.06 -11.42
C ALA A 762 26.10 -16.43 -10.11
N ASN A 763 27.29 -16.84 -9.65
CA ASN A 763 28.02 -16.12 -8.61
C ASN A 763 28.64 -14.85 -9.18
N VAL A 764 28.49 -13.73 -8.47
CA VAL A 764 29.05 -12.43 -8.87
C VAL A 764 30.21 -12.07 -7.95
N TYR A 765 31.34 -11.72 -8.55
CA TYR A 765 32.54 -11.27 -7.86
C TYR A 765 32.94 -9.88 -8.35
N VAL A 766 33.42 -9.07 -7.41
CA VAL A 766 33.97 -7.73 -7.67
C VAL A 766 35.37 -7.68 -7.09
N ASP A 767 36.37 -7.47 -7.95
CA ASP A 767 37.80 -7.59 -7.63
C ASP A 767 38.11 -8.87 -6.84
N ASP A 768 37.65 -10.01 -7.41
CA ASP A 768 37.78 -11.38 -6.88
C ASP A 768 37.11 -11.67 -5.52
N ARG A 769 36.31 -10.74 -5.00
CA ARG A 769 35.50 -10.96 -3.79
C ARG A 769 34.08 -11.31 -4.18
N LEU A 770 33.56 -12.43 -3.68
CA LEU A 770 32.15 -12.80 -3.86
C LEU A 770 31.27 -11.73 -3.21
N VAL A 771 30.36 -11.15 -4.00
CA VAL A 771 29.40 -10.14 -3.53
C VAL A 771 27.98 -10.69 -3.42
N GLY A 772 27.70 -11.82 -4.06
CA GLY A 772 26.44 -12.53 -3.94
C GLY A 772 26.16 -13.39 -5.16
N GLU A 773 24.94 -13.91 -5.22
CA GLU A 773 24.46 -14.74 -6.31
C GLU A 773 23.35 -14.02 -7.07
N TRP A 774 23.49 -13.95 -8.39
CA TRP A 774 22.48 -13.40 -9.28
C TRP A 774 21.62 -14.54 -9.81
N TYR A 775 20.36 -14.56 -9.37
CA TYR A 775 19.38 -15.59 -9.71
C TYR A 775 18.16 -14.96 -10.38
N GLN A 776 17.82 -15.45 -11.57
CA GLN A 776 16.59 -15.10 -12.29
C GLN A 776 15.74 -16.36 -12.48
N PRO A 777 14.76 -16.62 -11.61
CA PRO A 777 13.89 -17.80 -11.68
C PRO A 777 12.83 -17.74 -12.78
N LEU A 778 12.38 -16.55 -13.18
CA LEU A 778 11.33 -16.41 -14.18
C LEU A 778 11.88 -16.65 -15.59
N GLY A 779 11.01 -17.14 -16.47
CA GLY A 779 11.31 -17.31 -17.89
C GLY A 779 10.08 -17.00 -18.73
N ASN A 780 10.32 -16.46 -19.92
CA ASN A 780 9.30 -16.06 -20.88
C ASN A 780 9.75 -16.39 -22.31
N ALA A 781 9.01 -17.28 -22.98
CA ALA A 781 9.30 -17.70 -24.34
C ALA A 781 8.73 -16.75 -25.42
N PHE A 782 7.84 -15.83 -25.04
CA PHE A 782 7.15 -14.89 -25.93
C PHE A 782 7.89 -13.55 -25.97
N SER A 783 7.98 -12.88 -24.82
CA SER A 783 8.77 -11.66 -24.61
C SER A 783 10.12 -12.02 -24.00
N ARG A 784 11.06 -12.39 -24.87
CA ARG A 784 12.35 -12.96 -24.46
C ARG A 784 13.36 -11.92 -23.99
N TRP A 785 13.23 -10.65 -24.37
CA TRP A 785 14.12 -9.64 -23.83
C TRP A 785 13.73 -9.31 -22.40
N LEU A 786 14.72 -9.29 -21.52
CA LEU A 786 14.55 -8.98 -20.10
C LEU A 786 15.64 -8.02 -19.63
N GLU A 787 15.25 -6.98 -18.91
CA GLU A 787 16.17 -6.24 -18.04
C GLU A 787 15.99 -6.67 -16.59
N ASP A 788 17.02 -7.31 -16.02
CA ASP A 788 17.12 -7.60 -14.59
C ASP A 788 18.33 -6.92 -13.96
N ALA A 789 18.36 -6.82 -12.63
CA ALA A 789 19.39 -6.07 -11.94
C ALA A 789 19.90 -6.78 -10.67
N PHE A 790 21.19 -6.57 -10.40
CA PHE A 790 21.91 -7.03 -9.22
C PHE A 790 22.61 -5.84 -8.55
N ASP A 791 22.31 -5.60 -7.27
CA ASP A 791 22.95 -4.53 -6.50
C ASP A 791 24.22 -5.03 -5.81
N VAL A 792 25.31 -4.31 -6.02
CA VAL A 792 26.63 -4.57 -5.42
C VAL A 792 26.80 -3.67 -4.18
N PRO A 793 27.12 -4.25 -3.01
CA PRO A 793 27.35 -3.48 -1.80
C PRO A 793 28.49 -2.46 -1.87
N ALA A 794 28.32 -1.33 -1.18
CA ALA A 794 29.33 -0.26 -1.07
C ALA A 794 30.73 -0.74 -0.68
N TRP A 795 30.84 -1.73 0.22
CA TRP A 795 32.13 -2.21 0.70
C TRP A 795 33.00 -2.81 -0.41
N ALA A 796 32.39 -3.23 -1.54
CA ALA A 796 33.09 -3.81 -2.67
C ALA A 796 33.59 -2.75 -3.66
N THR A 797 32.97 -1.57 -3.71
CA THR A 797 33.13 -0.61 -4.82
C THR A 797 33.47 0.81 -4.40
N ALA A 798 33.27 1.19 -3.13
CA ALA A 798 33.48 2.56 -2.64
C ALA A 798 34.92 3.06 -2.90
N GLY A 799 35.05 4.30 -3.38
CA GLY A 799 36.34 4.94 -3.67
C GLY A 799 37.01 4.49 -4.97
N LYS A 800 36.47 3.48 -5.66
CA LYS A 800 37.08 2.93 -6.88
C LYS A 800 36.56 3.65 -8.13
N GLN A 801 37.44 3.89 -9.09
CA GLN A 801 37.11 4.46 -10.41
C GLN A 801 36.79 3.39 -11.46
N ALA A 802 37.19 2.15 -11.19
CA ALA A 802 36.84 0.99 -11.97
C ALA A 802 36.93 -0.26 -11.07
N VAL A 803 36.20 -1.30 -11.45
CA VAL A 803 36.21 -2.62 -10.79
C VAL A 803 36.25 -3.72 -11.82
N GLN A 804 36.90 -4.83 -11.49
CA GLN A 804 36.79 -6.07 -12.27
C GLN A 804 35.55 -6.82 -11.82
N VAL A 805 34.62 -7.04 -12.74
CA VAL A 805 33.44 -7.89 -12.54
C VAL A 805 33.75 -9.28 -13.08
N ARG A 806 33.52 -10.30 -12.27
CA ARG A 806 33.55 -11.71 -12.68
C ARG A 806 32.21 -12.35 -12.38
N ILE A 807 31.60 -12.96 -13.39
CA ILE A 807 30.32 -13.68 -13.30
C ILE A 807 30.61 -15.16 -13.57
N GLU A 808 30.25 -16.04 -12.64
CA GLU A 808 30.46 -17.48 -12.75
C GLU A 808 29.10 -18.20 -12.79
N PRO A 809 28.63 -18.59 -13.99
CA PRO A 809 27.41 -19.40 -14.12
C PRO A 809 27.48 -20.68 -13.29
N ILE A 810 26.38 -20.99 -12.59
CA ILE A 810 26.30 -22.17 -11.72
C ILE A 810 26.07 -23.43 -12.57
N GLY A 811 26.81 -24.50 -12.27
CA GLY A 811 26.66 -25.79 -12.95
C GLY A 811 25.24 -26.37 -12.77
N GLY A 812 24.61 -26.73 -13.88
CA GLY A 812 23.24 -27.27 -13.90
C GLY A 812 22.17 -26.22 -14.20
N ALA A 813 22.47 -24.92 -14.04
CA ALA A 813 21.63 -23.84 -14.53
C ALA A 813 21.75 -23.69 -16.06
N PRO A 814 20.75 -23.11 -16.74
CA PRO A 814 20.89 -22.74 -18.15
C PRO A 814 22.06 -21.78 -18.40
N SER A 815 22.53 -21.74 -19.65
CA SER A 815 23.59 -20.82 -20.05
C SER A 815 23.24 -19.38 -19.69
N TRP A 816 24.21 -18.66 -19.13
CA TRP A 816 24.03 -17.28 -18.72
C TRP A 816 23.96 -16.39 -19.96
N SER A 817 22.79 -15.84 -20.22
CA SER A 817 22.54 -14.97 -21.36
C SER A 817 22.81 -13.51 -21.01
N SER A 818 23.40 -12.78 -21.94
CA SER A 818 23.57 -11.32 -21.83
C SER A 818 23.83 -10.67 -23.19
N ALA A 819 23.19 -9.55 -23.43
CA ALA A 819 23.45 -8.65 -24.56
C ALA A 819 24.21 -7.41 -24.11
N ARG A 820 23.94 -6.92 -22.89
CA ARG A 820 24.52 -5.69 -22.36
C ARG A 820 24.57 -5.71 -20.84
N TYR A 821 25.60 -5.11 -20.27
CA TYR A 821 25.64 -4.70 -18.86
C TYR A 821 25.71 -3.18 -18.76
N THR A 822 24.72 -2.57 -18.09
CA THR A 822 24.74 -1.14 -17.75
C THR A 822 25.10 -0.98 -16.29
N ILE A 823 26.09 -0.14 -16.02
CA ILE A 823 26.66 0.06 -14.68
C ILE A 823 26.15 1.37 -14.13
N TYR A 824 25.32 1.28 -13.10
CA TYR A 824 24.83 2.44 -12.39
C TYR A 824 25.57 2.59 -11.05
N SER A 825 25.98 3.81 -10.73
CA SER A 825 26.53 4.15 -9.41
C SER A 825 25.43 4.70 -8.52
N GLN A 826 25.31 4.16 -7.30
CA GLN A 826 24.46 4.74 -6.27
C GLN A 826 25.18 5.95 -5.66
N VAL A 827 24.57 7.13 -5.72
CA VAL A 827 25.18 8.41 -5.33
C VAL A 827 24.32 9.20 -4.33
N GLY A 828 24.98 10.00 -3.48
CA GLY A 828 24.30 10.94 -2.58
C GLY A 828 23.64 12.10 -3.32
N ALA A 829 23.03 13.05 -2.59
CA ALA A 829 22.65 14.33 -3.21
C ALA A 829 23.91 15.01 -3.79
N ALA A 830 23.75 15.69 -4.93
CA ALA A 830 24.83 16.51 -5.46
C ALA A 830 25.19 17.59 -4.43
N ALA A 831 26.48 17.86 -4.24
CA ALA A 831 26.86 19.02 -3.43
C ALA A 831 26.25 20.27 -4.08
N PRO A 832 25.59 21.16 -3.31
CA PRO A 832 25.15 22.43 -3.87
C PRO A 832 26.38 23.14 -4.47
N PRO A 833 26.22 23.88 -5.58
CA PRO A 833 27.31 24.69 -6.11
C PRO A 833 27.89 25.54 -4.97
N ALA A 834 29.22 25.57 -4.86
CA ALA A 834 29.87 26.43 -3.89
C ALA A 834 29.59 27.88 -4.31
N ASP A 835 28.76 28.58 -3.53
CA ASP A 835 28.53 30.02 -3.66
C ASP A 835 29.79 30.83 -3.30
#